data_AF-A0A8J8KAE6-F1
#
_entry.id   AF-A0A8J8KAE6-F1
#
_cell.length_a   1.000
_cell.length_b   1.000
_cell.length_c   1.000
_cell.angle_alpha   90.00
_cell.angle_beta   90.00
_cell.angle_gamma   90.00
#
_symmetry.space_group_name_H-M   'P 1'
#
loop_
_entity.id
_entity.type
_entity.pdbx_description
1 polymer ?
#
loop_
_entity_poly.entity_id
_entity_poly.type
_entity_poly.pdbx_seq_one_letter_code
_entity_poly.pdbx_strand_id
1 'polypeptide(L)'
;MINGTQNPVVGNNEIYQYSDSLDIFNSSNATYVWNIWKKKQGKWVNITAKPPKMGQKVSFKFGEKVIGEEFKLEVFKAIPKFGSDDFDAKSVGEIIVIPASSKITKITKVELLYVDDTKGSTFSFMEKLRAKANCVGLFGNELVFTLWEDDAEKSGHNSKNLFIDSKKGKINSKGFAIVEFTLSKALMHKAMQGEADTKQLEFYVTVEYFKNNKHATENVNINNPFPKPQKSVATKQQAPAKAKGSPAASKPVSKKEEKGIWNRLSEGASKLGGEIHDYAEAKAKAIFDQLPTIISEDIVSSTKVDSIPDSSKSEEKCPRCTKLTEAELTAVFPGLKETSLITEVVTSFNEYCKKFNVNTCTLKAHFFAQSKQESGDSLTPAINGENMNYNIAALKSTGFKNVSSSYLFGGKTGIEMANDLGRKKDEGALSIDRQIKIANFVYGLDPKAKSLGNKAPADNKSLNENDNEGWRFRGRGMLQIKGRYNYSTIQTHVNKVVGKQFLDIKEGRKYDGKLTATEALLSGLGDWDLHKMHSVAKVGVTEDACRNVIKIINSATKSKTKRIANLIGGTWYEDDKNTNTSHVVKEKDSMKFIFRVKECKLLNIVDDKVKGDDDGVLNKMKKIADEHHTYKQETNHLRTDDSEDGLANLDCSEFVSRYLYELGITSSIIYMTTDSMKTEKAFRNVIGNNNIDFVAGSDGENFTPERGDIFVWRRSDAGHTGIVYSYDSSTDVVTILEAIGNVERLAKKIKLKMVDIGELEIPELLNIPD
;
A
#
# COMPACT_ATOMS: atom_id res chain seq x y z
N MET A 1 -9.03 -30.88 -22.57
CA MET A 1 -7.95 -30.48 -21.62
C MET A 1 -7.21 -31.74 -21.17
N ILE A 2 -5.89 -31.67 -20.97
CA ILE A 2 -5.11 -32.77 -20.39
C ILE A 2 -5.10 -32.63 -18.86
N ASN A 3 -5.50 -33.68 -18.16
CA ASN A 3 -5.42 -33.83 -16.71
C ASN A 3 -4.23 -34.72 -16.35
N GLY A 4 -3.29 -34.22 -15.56
CA GLY A 4 -2.10 -34.94 -15.08
C GLY A 4 -1.11 -34.01 -14.38
N THR A 5 -0.14 -34.57 -13.64
CA THR A 5 0.85 -33.76 -12.90
C THR A 5 1.90 -33.14 -13.84
N GLN A 6 2.28 -31.89 -13.59
CA GLN A 6 3.42 -31.26 -14.27
C GLN A 6 4.76 -31.64 -13.65
N ASN A 7 4.79 -32.22 -12.44
CA ASN A 7 6.01 -32.66 -11.75
C ASN A 7 5.92 -34.15 -11.35
N PRO A 8 6.11 -35.06 -12.31
CA PRO A 8 6.08 -36.48 -12.05
C PRO A 8 7.26 -36.87 -11.17
N VAL A 9 7.01 -37.67 -10.14
CA VAL A 9 8.10 -38.20 -9.30
C VAL A 9 8.83 -39.30 -10.07
N VAL A 10 10.15 -39.16 -10.22
CA VAL A 10 10.95 -40.15 -10.96
C VAL A 10 10.84 -41.53 -10.31
N GLY A 11 10.69 -42.56 -11.15
CA GLY A 11 10.44 -43.91 -10.70
C GLY A 11 8.96 -44.27 -10.54
N ASN A 12 8.05 -43.30 -10.43
CA ASN A 12 6.60 -43.54 -10.37
C ASN A 12 5.95 -43.56 -11.76
N ASN A 13 4.84 -44.29 -11.88
CA ASN A 13 3.97 -44.28 -13.06
C ASN A 13 2.93 -43.16 -12.88
N GLU A 14 2.98 -42.15 -13.73
CA GLU A 14 2.09 -40.99 -13.68
C GLU A 14 1.06 -41.07 -14.77
N ILE A 15 -0.19 -40.77 -14.44
CA ILE A 15 -1.33 -40.94 -15.33
C ILE A 15 -1.70 -39.58 -15.95
N TYR A 16 -1.87 -39.57 -17.26
CA TYR A 16 -2.33 -38.43 -18.04
C TYR A 16 -3.59 -38.81 -18.79
N GLN A 17 -4.61 -37.96 -18.71
CA GLN A 17 -5.91 -38.20 -19.32
C GLN A 17 -6.34 -36.99 -20.14
N TYR A 18 -6.83 -37.21 -21.36
CA TYR A 18 -7.50 -36.18 -22.14
C TYR A 18 -9.01 -36.24 -21.90
N SER A 19 -9.62 -35.11 -21.52
CA SER A 19 -11.06 -34.94 -21.40
C SER A 19 -11.55 -33.84 -22.32
N ASP A 20 -12.60 -34.12 -23.10
CA ASP A 20 -13.26 -33.14 -23.97
C ASP A 20 -14.61 -32.75 -23.34
N SER A 21 -14.73 -31.50 -22.90
CA SER A 21 -15.91 -30.99 -22.19
C SER A 21 -17.13 -30.76 -23.09
N LEU A 22 -17.02 -31.00 -24.40
CA LEU A 22 -18.11 -30.86 -25.39
C LEU A 22 -18.56 -32.20 -26.01
N ASP A 23 -17.93 -33.34 -25.69
CA ASP A 23 -18.15 -34.63 -26.37
C ASP A 23 -19.15 -35.52 -25.61
N ILE A 24 -20.37 -34.99 -25.35
CA ILE A 24 -21.47 -35.69 -24.65
C ILE A 24 -22.18 -36.71 -25.58
N PHE A 25 -21.86 -36.72 -26.87
CA PHE A 25 -22.39 -37.66 -27.86
C PHE A 25 -21.27 -38.53 -28.42
N ASN A 26 -21.17 -39.76 -27.91
CA ASN A 26 -20.33 -40.86 -28.37
C ASN A 26 -19.87 -40.77 -29.84
N SER A 27 -18.57 -40.50 -30.08
CA SER A 27 -17.87 -40.92 -31.30
C SER A 27 -16.95 -42.11 -30.96
N SER A 28 -17.53 -43.31 -30.97
CA SER A 28 -16.91 -44.55 -30.49
C SER A 28 -15.71 -45.09 -31.30
N ASN A 29 -15.15 -44.31 -32.23
CA ASN A 29 -14.05 -44.75 -33.12
C ASN A 29 -12.82 -43.81 -33.14
N ALA A 30 -12.76 -42.78 -32.29
CA ALA A 30 -11.59 -41.89 -32.25
C ALA A 30 -10.42 -42.51 -31.47
N THR A 31 -9.25 -42.61 -32.10
CA THR A 31 -8.03 -43.10 -31.44
C THR A 31 -7.20 -41.92 -30.96
N TYR A 32 -6.84 -41.88 -29.67
CA TYR A 32 -5.96 -40.84 -29.14
C TYR A 32 -4.52 -41.33 -29.11
N VAL A 33 -3.59 -40.55 -29.63
CA VAL A 33 -2.16 -40.90 -29.73
C VAL A 33 -1.33 -39.88 -28.97
N TRP A 34 -0.48 -40.36 -28.06
CA TRP A 34 0.34 -39.51 -27.21
C TRP A 34 1.79 -39.48 -27.65
N ASN A 35 2.28 -38.27 -27.89
CA ASN A 35 3.67 -37.99 -28.19
C ASN A 35 4.37 -37.34 -26.99
N ILE A 36 5.62 -37.70 -26.77
CA ILE A 36 6.51 -37.07 -25.80
C ILE A 36 7.68 -36.40 -26.54
N TRP A 37 7.93 -35.14 -26.18
CA TRP A 37 8.98 -34.32 -26.75
C TRP A 37 9.95 -33.91 -25.65
N LYS A 38 11.24 -33.86 -25.96
CA LYS A 38 12.29 -33.34 -25.08
C LYS A 38 12.89 -32.08 -25.69
N LYS A 39 13.10 -31.04 -24.87
CA LYS A 39 13.75 -29.81 -25.32
C LYS A 39 15.25 -30.02 -25.42
N LYS A 40 15.83 -29.78 -26.60
CA LYS A 40 17.28 -29.82 -26.85
C LYS A 40 17.68 -28.55 -27.60
N GLN A 41 18.59 -27.76 -27.04
CA GLN A 41 19.06 -26.49 -27.65
C GLN A 41 17.91 -25.56 -28.08
N GLY A 42 16.89 -25.43 -27.23
CA GLY A 42 15.72 -24.59 -27.50
C GLY A 42 14.69 -25.17 -28.49
N LYS A 43 14.95 -26.31 -29.13
CA LYS A 43 14.02 -26.98 -30.05
C LYS A 43 13.39 -28.23 -29.41
N TRP A 44 12.11 -28.47 -29.70
CA TRP A 44 11.42 -29.69 -29.30
C TRP A 44 11.79 -30.84 -30.22
N VAL A 45 12.32 -31.92 -29.65
CA VAL A 45 12.65 -33.15 -30.37
C VAL A 45 11.68 -34.24 -29.94
N ASN A 46 10.98 -34.85 -30.89
CA ASN A 46 10.08 -35.97 -30.61
C ASN A 46 10.91 -37.18 -30.16
N ILE A 47 10.63 -37.68 -28.96
CA ILE A 47 11.30 -38.85 -28.39
C ILE A 47 10.31 -39.99 -28.10
N THR A 48 9.14 -39.96 -28.76
CA THR A 48 8.08 -40.95 -28.56
C THR A 48 8.57 -42.33 -28.98
N ALA A 49 8.46 -43.30 -28.07
CA ALA A 49 8.72 -44.69 -28.38
C ALA A 49 7.73 -45.19 -29.44
N LYS A 50 8.18 -46.07 -30.35
CA LYS A 50 7.32 -46.72 -31.33
C LYS A 50 7.01 -48.17 -30.87
N PRO A 51 5.74 -48.59 -30.80
CA PRO A 51 4.53 -47.81 -31.09
C PRO A 51 4.22 -46.75 -30.00
N PRO A 52 3.58 -45.62 -30.37
CA PRO A 52 3.20 -44.57 -29.42
C PRO A 52 2.14 -45.08 -28.45
N LYS A 53 2.01 -44.43 -27.29
CA LYS A 53 0.95 -44.76 -26.33
C LYS A 53 -0.39 -44.27 -26.87
N MET A 54 -1.41 -45.14 -26.83
CA MET A 54 -2.74 -44.85 -27.36
C MET A 54 -3.82 -44.93 -26.29
N GLY A 55 -4.91 -44.19 -26.49
CA GLY A 55 -6.07 -44.13 -25.61
C GLY A 55 -6.27 -42.77 -24.93
N GLN A 56 -7.48 -42.53 -24.42
CA GLN A 56 -7.81 -41.29 -23.71
C GLN A 56 -7.01 -41.11 -22.42
N LYS A 57 -6.50 -42.20 -21.84
CA LYS A 57 -5.73 -42.23 -20.60
C LYS A 57 -4.47 -43.06 -20.81
N VAL A 58 -3.30 -42.48 -20.55
CA VAL A 58 -1.99 -43.13 -20.69
C VAL A 58 -1.14 -42.91 -19.44
N SER A 59 -0.15 -43.77 -19.22
CA SER A 59 0.82 -43.60 -18.13
C SER A 59 2.22 -43.28 -18.66
N PHE A 60 2.96 -42.38 -18.02
CA PHE A 60 4.38 -42.11 -18.30
C PHE A 60 5.22 -42.35 -17.04
N LYS A 61 6.45 -42.83 -17.21
CA LYS A 61 7.42 -43.04 -16.13
C LYS A 61 8.73 -42.35 -16.50
N PHE A 62 9.20 -41.48 -15.61
CA PHE A 62 10.43 -40.73 -15.80
C PHE A 62 11.56 -41.32 -14.95
N GLY A 63 12.78 -41.35 -15.48
CA GLY A 63 13.96 -41.87 -14.79
C GLY A 63 14.75 -40.79 -14.05
N GLU A 64 15.60 -41.18 -13.11
CA GLU A 64 16.40 -40.23 -12.30
C GLU A 64 17.33 -39.33 -13.16
N LYS A 65 17.78 -39.79 -14.33
CA LYS A 65 18.69 -39.02 -15.20
C LYS A 65 18.06 -37.77 -15.84
N VAL A 66 16.73 -37.64 -15.79
CA VAL A 66 15.99 -36.56 -16.45
C VAL A 66 15.30 -35.63 -15.47
N ILE A 67 15.71 -35.65 -14.20
CA ILE A 67 15.24 -34.73 -13.16
C ILE A 67 15.52 -33.28 -13.61
N GLY A 68 14.52 -32.41 -13.49
CA GLY A 68 14.64 -30.99 -13.84
C GLY A 68 14.67 -30.71 -15.35
N GLU A 69 14.64 -31.73 -16.22
CA GLU A 69 14.54 -31.54 -17.66
C GLU A 69 13.09 -31.29 -18.10
N GLU A 70 12.89 -30.37 -19.05
CA GLU A 70 11.57 -30.08 -19.64
C GLU A 70 11.17 -31.11 -20.71
N PHE A 71 10.00 -31.71 -20.51
CA PHE A 71 9.31 -32.54 -21.49
C PHE A 71 7.97 -31.90 -21.88
N LYS A 72 7.51 -32.16 -23.10
CA LYS A 72 6.15 -31.81 -23.54
C LYS A 72 5.41 -33.10 -23.89
N LEU A 73 4.26 -33.34 -23.27
CA LEU A 73 3.33 -34.37 -23.67
C LEU A 73 2.25 -33.74 -24.55
N GLU A 74 2.00 -34.31 -25.72
CA GLU A 74 1.05 -33.81 -26.69
C GLU A 74 0.15 -34.96 -27.15
N VAL A 75 -1.16 -34.73 -27.16
CA VAL A 75 -2.16 -35.74 -27.54
C VAL A 75 -2.84 -35.36 -28.84
N PHE A 76 -2.91 -36.32 -29.76
CA PHE A 76 -3.54 -36.21 -31.06
C PHE A 76 -4.81 -37.06 -31.10
N LYS A 77 -5.91 -36.52 -31.63
CA LYS A 77 -7.12 -37.27 -31.96
C LYS A 77 -6.99 -37.73 -33.42
N ALA A 78 -6.92 -39.05 -33.62
CA ALA A 78 -6.92 -39.69 -34.93
C ALA A 78 -8.33 -40.14 -35.28
N ILE A 79 -8.86 -39.62 -36.38
CA ILE A 79 -10.20 -39.94 -36.90
C ILE A 79 -10.01 -40.69 -38.23
N PRO A 80 -10.55 -41.91 -38.37
CA PRO A 80 -10.47 -42.63 -39.64
C PRO A 80 -11.23 -41.86 -40.73
N LYS A 81 -10.61 -41.72 -41.91
CA LYS A 81 -11.28 -41.15 -43.08
C LYS A 81 -12.31 -42.14 -43.59
N PHE A 82 -13.51 -41.64 -43.87
CA PHE A 82 -14.60 -42.48 -44.34
C PHE A 82 -14.21 -43.16 -45.65
N GLY A 83 -14.16 -44.50 -45.66
CA GLY A 83 -13.85 -45.30 -46.84
C GLY A 83 -12.37 -45.44 -47.19
N SER A 84 -11.42 -45.10 -46.31
CA SER A 84 -10.00 -45.42 -46.49
C SER A 84 -9.33 -45.89 -45.20
N ASP A 85 -8.17 -46.52 -45.34
CA ASP A 85 -7.29 -46.89 -44.22
C ASP A 85 -6.47 -45.69 -43.68
N ASP A 86 -6.71 -44.47 -44.19
CA ASP A 86 -6.03 -43.25 -43.77
C ASP A 86 -6.71 -42.60 -42.57
N PHE A 87 -5.91 -41.95 -41.71
CA PHE A 87 -6.39 -41.24 -40.52
C PHE A 87 -6.02 -39.75 -40.58
N ASP A 88 -6.94 -38.86 -40.19
CA ASP A 88 -6.61 -37.46 -39.89
C ASP A 88 -6.21 -37.34 -38.40
N ALA A 89 -4.98 -36.90 -38.14
CA ALA A 89 -4.47 -36.68 -36.79
C ALA A 89 -4.39 -35.17 -36.47
N LYS A 90 -5.18 -34.72 -35.49
CA LYS A 90 -5.17 -33.32 -35.03
C LYS A 90 -4.67 -33.26 -33.58
N SER A 91 -3.73 -32.35 -33.29
CA SER A 91 -3.33 -32.08 -31.90
C SER A 91 -4.51 -31.48 -31.15
N VAL A 92 -4.87 -32.08 -30.02
CA VAL A 92 -6.04 -31.69 -29.20
C VAL A 92 -5.66 -31.27 -27.78
N GLY A 93 -4.39 -31.40 -27.38
CA GLY A 93 -3.91 -30.85 -26.12
C GLY A 93 -2.42 -31.05 -25.90
N GLU A 94 -1.82 -30.18 -25.08
CA GLU A 94 -0.43 -30.29 -24.64
C GLU A 94 -0.25 -29.95 -23.16
N ILE A 95 0.78 -30.53 -22.54
CA ILE A 95 1.20 -30.24 -21.16
C ILE A 95 2.73 -30.31 -21.04
N ILE A 96 3.33 -29.35 -20.34
CA ILE A 96 4.76 -29.35 -20.01
C ILE A 96 4.97 -30.08 -18.68
N VAL A 97 6.02 -30.90 -18.63
CA VAL A 97 6.31 -31.82 -17.54
C VAL A 97 7.79 -31.77 -17.16
N ILE A 98 8.09 -31.61 -15.87
CA ILE A 98 9.45 -31.50 -15.32
C ILE A 98 9.63 -32.55 -14.20
N PRO A 99 10.35 -33.66 -14.44
CA PRO A 99 10.46 -34.74 -13.46
C PRO A 99 11.22 -34.36 -12.17
N ALA A 100 10.77 -34.87 -11.03
CA ALA A 100 11.29 -34.56 -9.69
C ALA A 100 11.85 -35.80 -8.96
N SER A 101 12.88 -35.65 -8.12
CA SER A 101 13.52 -36.77 -7.39
C SER A 101 12.57 -37.45 -6.39
N SER A 102 12.68 -38.78 -6.23
CA SER A 102 11.89 -39.57 -5.27
C SER A 102 12.53 -39.75 -3.88
N LYS A 103 13.82 -39.40 -3.70
CA LYS A 103 14.58 -39.86 -2.52
C LYS A 103 14.93 -38.82 -1.47
N ILE A 104 14.76 -37.52 -1.71
CA ILE A 104 15.00 -36.50 -0.67
C ILE A 104 14.02 -35.34 -0.88
N THR A 105 13.13 -35.14 0.07
CA THR A 105 12.31 -33.93 0.16
C THR A 105 13.13 -32.84 0.84
N LYS A 106 13.58 -31.83 0.09
CA LYS A 106 14.54 -30.82 0.59
C LYS A 106 14.20 -29.42 0.09
N ILE A 107 14.30 -28.43 0.96
CA ILE A 107 14.52 -27.01 0.67
C ILE A 107 15.96 -26.88 0.18
N THR A 108 16.13 -26.63 -1.11
CA THR A 108 17.46 -26.55 -1.72
C THR A 108 18.10 -25.18 -1.51
N LYS A 109 17.29 -24.11 -1.54
CA LYS A 109 17.78 -22.73 -1.40
C LYS A 109 16.67 -21.74 -1.08
N VAL A 110 16.99 -20.72 -0.27
CA VAL A 110 16.18 -19.52 -0.09
C VAL A 110 16.84 -18.33 -0.80
N GLU A 111 16.05 -17.57 -1.56
CA GLU A 111 16.49 -16.39 -2.28
C GLU A 111 15.64 -15.19 -1.87
N LEU A 112 16.32 -14.09 -1.54
CA LEU A 112 15.68 -12.80 -1.32
C LEU A 112 15.68 -12.03 -2.63
N LEU A 113 14.49 -11.69 -3.10
CA LEU A 113 14.27 -11.07 -4.39
C LEU A 113 13.56 -9.72 -4.20
N TYR A 114 13.82 -8.80 -5.11
CA TYR A 114 12.97 -7.64 -5.30
C TYR A 114 11.63 -8.06 -5.93
N VAL A 115 10.69 -7.11 -6.01
CA VAL A 115 9.36 -7.37 -6.60
C VAL A 115 9.41 -7.81 -8.07
N ASP A 116 10.46 -7.44 -8.80
CA ASP A 116 10.72 -7.81 -10.20
C ASP A 116 11.40 -9.18 -10.38
N ASP A 117 11.49 -9.98 -9.31
CA ASP A 117 12.14 -11.30 -9.26
C ASP A 117 13.68 -11.29 -9.45
N THR A 118 14.33 -10.12 -9.46
CA THR A 118 15.80 -10.03 -9.43
C THR A 118 16.33 -10.25 -8.00
N LYS A 119 17.56 -10.79 -7.89
CA LYS A 119 18.18 -11.07 -6.58
C LYS A 119 18.52 -9.79 -5.83
N GLY A 120 18.05 -9.67 -4.60
CA GLY A 120 18.35 -8.56 -3.71
C GLY A 120 19.21 -8.98 -2.53
N SER A 121 20.14 -8.12 -2.16
CA SER A 121 20.94 -8.22 -0.92
C SER A 121 20.84 -6.94 -0.07
N THR A 122 20.37 -5.85 -0.66
CA THR A 122 20.13 -4.57 0.00
C THR A 122 18.79 -4.02 -0.46
N PHE A 123 17.89 -3.69 0.45
CA PHE A 123 16.51 -3.31 0.15
C PHE A 123 16.19 -1.90 0.66
N SER A 124 15.20 -1.26 0.07
CA SER A 124 14.56 -0.04 0.56
C SER A 124 13.56 -0.35 1.66
N PHE A 125 13.47 0.51 2.67
CA PHE A 125 12.40 0.43 3.69
C PHE A 125 10.99 0.72 3.13
N MET A 126 10.89 1.05 1.84
CA MET A 126 9.62 1.32 1.15
C MET A 126 9.23 0.22 0.15
N GLU A 127 9.97 -0.88 0.09
CA GLU A 127 9.70 -1.97 -0.86
C GLU A 127 9.25 -3.27 -0.21
N LYS A 128 8.70 -4.17 -1.03
CA LYS A 128 8.38 -5.53 -0.62
C LYS A 128 9.59 -6.43 -0.87
N LEU A 129 9.90 -7.25 0.12
CA LEU A 129 10.86 -8.34 0.05
C LEU A 129 10.14 -9.62 -0.39
N ARG A 130 10.52 -10.22 -1.53
CA ARG A 130 10.02 -11.53 -1.95
C ARG A 130 10.99 -12.62 -1.51
N ALA A 131 10.58 -13.48 -0.59
CA ALA A 131 11.37 -14.64 -0.17
C ALA A 131 10.93 -15.86 -0.97
N LYS A 132 11.84 -16.43 -1.77
CA LYS A 132 11.59 -17.60 -2.61
C LYS A 132 12.36 -18.81 -2.09
N ALA A 133 11.64 -19.87 -1.73
CA ALA A 133 12.23 -21.16 -1.38
C ALA A 133 12.11 -22.16 -2.54
N ASN A 134 13.24 -22.61 -3.07
CA ASN A 134 13.30 -23.67 -4.07
C ASN A 134 13.35 -25.02 -3.36
N CYS A 135 12.55 -25.97 -3.83
CA CYS A 135 12.32 -27.24 -3.16
C CYS A 135 12.34 -28.41 -4.15
N VAL A 136 12.71 -29.59 -3.66
CA VAL A 136 12.63 -30.86 -4.39
C VAL A 136 11.75 -31.82 -3.60
N GLY A 137 10.81 -32.49 -4.26
CA GLY A 137 9.95 -33.51 -3.65
C GLY A 137 8.87 -33.00 -2.69
N LEU A 138 8.67 -31.68 -2.60
CA LEU A 138 7.75 -31.04 -1.63
C LEU A 138 6.50 -30.39 -2.28
N PHE A 139 6.14 -30.74 -3.52
CA PHE A 139 4.99 -30.15 -4.21
C PHE A 139 3.70 -30.27 -3.39
N GLY A 140 2.98 -29.16 -3.24
CA GLY A 140 1.72 -29.10 -2.50
C GLY A 140 1.86 -29.00 -0.98
N ASN A 141 3.05 -29.21 -0.42
CA ASN A 141 3.32 -28.98 1.00
C ASN A 141 3.48 -27.48 1.30
N GLU A 142 3.28 -27.12 2.57
CA GLU A 142 3.49 -25.77 3.08
C GLU A 142 4.85 -25.63 3.76
N LEU A 143 5.49 -24.49 3.55
CA LEU A 143 6.67 -24.04 4.28
C LEU A 143 6.30 -22.86 5.17
N VAL A 144 7.00 -22.72 6.30
CA VAL A 144 6.91 -21.52 7.13
C VAL A 144 8.13 -20.64 6.84
N PHE A 145 7.88 -19.41 6.41
CA PHE A 145 8.89 -18.38 6.21
C PHE A 145 8.84 -17.42 7.39
N THR A 146 9.96 -17.13 8.04
CA THR A 146 10.01 -16.19 9.16
C THR A 146 11.07 -15.13 8.94
N LEU A 147 10.67 -13.86 9.11
CA LEU A 147 11.54 -12.70 9.03
C LEU A 147 12.03 -12.31 10.43
N TRP A 148 13.34 -12.11 10.57
CA TRP A 148 14.03 -11.82 11.82
C TRP A 148 14.95 -10.60 11.67
N GLU A 149 15.10 -9.82 12.74
CA GLU A 149 16.10 -8.78 12.91
C GLU A 149 17.45 -9.39 13.37
N ASP A 150 18.58 -8.91 12.84
CA ASP A 150 19.93 -9.46 13.08
C ASP A 150 20.80 -8.51 13.94
N ASP A 151 20.49 -8.40 15.23
CA ASP A 151 21.13 -7.46 16.18
C ASP A 151 22.41 -8.00 16.87
N ALA A 152 22.81 -9.24 16.58
CA ALA A 152 23.93 -9.88 17.27
C ALA A 152 25.21 -9.93 16.43
N GLU A 153 26.34 -9.51 17.00
CA GLU A 153 27.64 -9.72 16.37
C GLU A 153 27.92 -11.23 16.22
N LYS A 154 27.86 -11.70 14.95
CA LYS A 154 28.13 -13.04 14.38
C LYS A 154 26.89 -13.85 13.98
N SER A 155 27.01 -14.53 12.83
CA SER A 155 25.92 -15.17 12.09
C SER A 155 25.27 -16.37 12.78
N GLY A 156 23.93 -16.32 12.90
CA GLY A 156 23.05 -17.46 13.22
C GLY A 156 22.11 -17.15 14.39
N HIS A 157 20.98 -17.88 14.48
CA HIS A 157 19.93 -17.73 15.50
C HIS A 157 20.49 -17.38 16.89
N ASN A 158 20.42 -16.09 17.23
CA ASN A 158 20.76 -15.61 18.56
C ASN A 158 19.46 -15.42 19.34
N SER A 159 19.44 -15.74 20.64
CA SER A 159 18.30 -15.47 21.52
C SER A 159 17.97 -13.97 21.65
N LYS A 160 18.85 -13.10 21.13
CA LYS A 160 18.68 -11.65 21.05
C LYS A 160 18.02 -11.17 19.75
N ASN A 161 17.92 -12.01 18.72
CA ASN A 161 17.31 -11.65 17.45
C ASN A 161 15.79 -11.52 17.62
N LEU A 162 15.21 -10.45 17.07
CA LEU A 162 13.79 -10.15 17.26
C LEU A 162 12.94 -10.70 16.11
N PHE A 163 11.83 -11.34 16.48
CA PHE A 163 10.82 -11.81 15.52
C PHE A 163 10.08 -10.62 14.90
N ILE A 164 10.00 -10.60 13.57
CA ILE A 164 9.30 -9.54 12.83
C ILE A 164 7.93 -10.01 12.35
N ASP A 165 7.90 -11.02 11.49
CA ASP A 165 6.70 -11.53 10.80
C ASP A 165 6.92 -12.98 10.35
N SER A 166 5.84 -13.75 10.14
CA SER A 166 5.88 -15.12 9.63
C SER A 166 4.74 -15.38 8.66
N LYS A 167 5.04 -16.07 7.56
CA LYS A 167 4.07 -16.40 6.50
C LYS A 167 4.20 -17.84 6.06
N LYS A 168 3.07 -18.48 5.77
CA LYS A 168 3.06 -19.80 5.13
C LYS A 168 3.10 -19.64 3.62
N GLY A 169 3.90 -20.48 2.95
CA GLY A 169 3.98 -20.54 1.50
C GLY A 169 3.77 -21.96 1.00
N LYS A 170 2.77 -22.17 0.14
CA LYS A 170 2.51 -23.47 -0.48
C LYS A 170 3.41 -23.67 -1.71
N ILE A 171 4.04 -24.83 -1.80
CA ILE A 171 4.97 -25.13 -2.90
C ILE A 171 4.16 -25.44 -4.16
N ASN A 172 4.37 -24.63 -5.19
CA ASN A 172 3.62 -24.68 -6.44
C ASN A 172 4.10 -25.80 -7.38
N SER A 173 3.40 -25.95 -8.51
CA SER A 173 3.70 -26.95 -9.55
C SER A 173 4.99 -26.66 -10.33
N LYS A 174 5.86 -25.79 -9.84
CA LYS A 174 7.21 -25.58 -10.36
C LYS A 174 8.28 -25.87 -9.30
N GLY A 175 7.88 -26.38 -8.12
CA GLY A 175 8.79 -26.79 -7.06
C GLY A 175 9.31 -25.64 -6.18
N PHE A 176 8.61 -24.51 -6.10
CA PHE A 176 9.01 -23.42 -5.19
C PHE A 176 7.81 -22.75 -4.51
N ALA A 177 8.06 -22.11 -3.37
CA ALA A 177 7.12 -21.24 -2.67
C ALA A 177 7.66 -19.81 -2.61
N ILE A 178 6.78 -18.81 -2.73
CA ILE A 178 7.14 -17.39 -2.59
C ILE A 178 6.18 -16.75 -1.59
N VAL A 179 6.73 -15.99 -0.64
CA VAL A 179 5.96 -15.09 0.23
C VAL A 179 6.52 -13.67 0.14
N GLU A 180 5.68 -12.68 0.40
CA GLU A 180 6.08 -11.27 0.40
C GLU A 180 6.07 -10.71 1.82
N PHE A 181 7.17 -10.13 2.27
CA PHE A 181 7.25 -9.36 3.51
C PHE A 181 7.30 -7.86 3.19
N THR A 182 6.56 -7.06 3.92
CA THR A 182 6.64 -5.59 3.81
C THR A 182 7.64 -5.07 4.83
N LEU A 183 8.72 -4.42 4.38
CA LEU A 183 9.77 -3.86 5.25
C LEU A 183 9.34 -2.50 5.88
N SER A 184 8.07 -2.38 6.29
CA SER A 184 7.37 -1.11 6.57
C SER A 184 7.88 -0.29 7.77
N LYS A 185 7.43 0.97 7.86
CA LYS A 185 7.61 1.88 9.02
C LYS A 185 7.21 1.30 10.40
N ALA A 186 6.42 0.23 10.47
CA ALA A 186 6.09 -0.42 11.74
C ALA A 186 7.31 -1.13 12.38
N LEU A 187 8.28 -1.56 11.56
CA LEU A 187 9.60 -2.03 12.00
C LEU A 187 10.43 -0.92 12.63
N MET A 188 10.35 0.31 12.11
CA MET A 188 11.01 1.48 12.71
C MET A 188 10.46 1.79 14.11
N HIS A 189 9.17 1.53 14.37
CA HIS A 189 8.60 1.72 15.71
C HIS A 189 9.11 0.67 16.73
N LYS A 190 9.53 -0.52 16.28
CA LYS A 190 10.18 -1.54 17.10
C LYS A 190 11.70 -1.29 17.27
N ALA A 191 12.39 -0.86 16.22
CA ALA A 191 13.85 -0.58 16.20
C ALA A 191 14.27 0.69 16.98
N MET A 192 13.35 1.63 17.25
CA MET A 192 13.63 2.81 18.08
C MET A 192 13.79 2.53 19.59
N GLN A 193 13.83 1.25 20.02
CA GLN A 193 14.17 0.86 21.38
C GLN A 193 15.50 0.07 21.49
N GLY A 194 16.52 0.39 20.68
CA GLY A 194 17.85 -0.16 20.95
C GLY A 194 19.03 0.22 20.07
N GLU A 195 18.83 0.66 18.82
CA GLU A 195 19.95 0.73 17.87
C GLU A 195 20.82 2.00 17.94
N ALA A 196 22.09 1.84 17.55
CA ALA A 196 23.10 2.89 17.50
C ALA A 196 23.23 3.58 16.12
N ASP A 197 22.71 2.99 15.03
CA ASP A 197 22.77 3.54 13.67
C ASP A 197 21.38 3.55 13.02
N THR A 198 20.77 4.73 12.91
CA THR A 198 19.36 4.91 12.51
C THR A 198 19.11 4.86 10.99
N LYS A 199 20.06 4.37 10.18
CA LYS A 199 20.01 4.45 8.70
C LYS A 199 20.00 3.10 7.98
N GLN A 200 20.26 2.00 8.68
CA GLN A 200 20.30 0.66 8.10
C GLN A 200 19.77 -0.37 9.08
N LEU A 201 19.16 -1.45 8.58
CA LEU A 201 18.66 -2.58 9.37
C LEU A 201 19.19 -3.88 8.76
N GLU A 202 19.81 -4.73 9.57
CA GLU A 202 20.19 -6.09 9.14
C GLU A 202 19.07 -7.07 9.47
N PHE A 203 18.73 -7.95 8.53
CA PHE A 203 17.67 -8.94 8.72
C PHE A 203 17.97 -10.24 7.99
N TYR A 204 17.27 -11.30 8.36
CA TYR A 204 17.32 -12.58 7.67
C TYR A 204 15.97 -13.27 7.62
N VAL A 205 15.79 -14.13 6.62
CA VAL A 205 14.60 -14.97 6.47
C VAL A 205 14.99 -16.43 6.64
N THR A 206 14.29 -17.14 7.51
CA THR A 206 14.38 -18.59 7.67
C THR A 206 13.21 -19.27 6.99
N VAL A 207 13.43 -20.47 6.45
CA VAL A 207 12.37 -21.29 5.86
C VAL A 207 12.46 -22.70 6.41
N GLU A 208 11.34 -23.19 6.94
CA GLU A 208 11.25 -24.47 7.64
C GLU A 208 10.19 -25.37 7.01
N TYR A 209 10.52 -26.66 6.88
CA TYR A 209 9.59 -27.73 6.51
C TYR A 209 9.48 -28.74 7.65
N PHE A 210 8.25 -29.04 8.08
CA PHE A 210 7.94 -30.01 9.14
C PHE A 210 7.43 -31.32 8.53
N LYS A 211 7.88 -32.47 9.06
CA LYS A 211 7.38 -33.79 8.64
C LYS A 211 5.91 -33.92 9.04
N ASN A 212 5.02 -34.24 8.11
CA ASN A 212 3.56 -34.33 8.30
C ASN A 212 3.13 -34.81 9.70
N ASN A 213 2.22 -34.07 10.35
CA ASN A 213 0.97 -34.62 10.87
C ASN A 213 -0.04 -33.55 11.33
N LYS A 214 -1.28 -33.70 10.85
CA LYS A 214 -2.47 -33.56 11.69
C LYS A 214 -2.36 -34.62 12.79
N HIS A 215 -2.22 -34.24 14.06
CA HIS A 215 -2.87 -34.95 15.17
C HIS A 215 -2.80 -34.13 16.47
N ALA A 216 -3.86 -34.23 17.26
CA ALA A 216 -3.84 -33.86 18.67
C ALA A 216 -3.26 -35.04 19.49
N THR A 217 -2.39 -34.75 20.45
CA THR A 217 -2.37 -35.22 21.86
C THR A 217 -0.95 -35.22 22.45
N GLU A 218 -0.92 -34.76 23.71
CA GLU A 218 0.00 -35.01 24.84
C GLU A 218 1.52 -34.81 24.77
N ASN A 219 2.01 -34.21 25.86
CA ASN A 219 3.40 -33.87 26.16
C ASN A 219 4.29 -35.11 26.30
N VAL A 220 5.33 -35.24 25.47
CA VAL A 220 6.52 -36.03 25.79
C VAL A 220 7.79 -35.30 25.34
N ASN A 221 8.77 -35.30 26.25
CA ASN A 221 10.07 -34.65 26.18
C ASN A 221 11.08 -35.53 25.40
N ILE A 222 11.80 -34.99 24.41
CA ILE A 222 12.91 -35.71 23.73
C ILE A 222 14.15 -34.81 23.58
N ASN A 223 15.29 -35.37 23.98
CA ASN A 223 16.61 -34.75 24.13
C ASN A 223 17.35 -34.51 22.79
N ASN A 224 17.99 -33.35 22.66
CA ASN A 224 18.97 -33.01 21.62
C ASN A 224 20.30 -33.79 21.82
N PRO A 225 20.92 -34.40 20.78
CA PRO A 225 22.12 -35.20 20.91
C PRO A 225 23.38 -34.34 20.70
N PHE A 226 24.03 -33.92 21.79
CA PHE A 226 25.49 -33.90 22.04
C PHE A 226 25.74 -33.43 23.50
N PRO A 227 26.81 -33.87 24.17
CA PRO A 227 26.78 -34.18 25.61
C PRO A 227 26.94 -32.97 26.54
N LYS A 228 26.30 -33.09 27.71
CA LYS A 228 26.34 -32.15 28.84
C LYS A 228 27.76 -32.04 29.43
N PRO A 229 28.22 -30.83 29.80
CA PRO A 229 29.06 -30.66 30.99
C PRO A 229 28.17 -30.56 32.23
N GLN A 230 28.54 -31.31 33.26
CA GLN A 230 27.81 -31.48 34.52
C GLN A 230 27.61 -30.18 35.31
N LYS A 231 26.50 -30.15 36.06
CA LYS A 231 26.21 -29.16 37.11
C LYS A 231 27.32 -29.15 38.17
N SER A 232 27.77 -27.97 38.58
CA SER A 232 28.13 -27.73 39.98
C SER A 232 27.81 -26.29 40.41
N VAL A 233 27.07 -26.26 41.51
CA VAL A 233 26.84 -25.28 42.58
C VAL A 233 27.48 -23.89 42.48
N ALA A 234 26.66 -22.89 42.86
CA ALA A 234 26.96 -21.48 43.02
C ALA A 234 28.30 -21.12 43.70
N THR A 235 28.98 -20.11 43.15
CA THR A 235 29.85 -19.20 43.92
C THR A 235 29.87 -17.79 43.31
N LYS A 236 29.95 -16.80 44.19
CA LYS A 236 29.80 -15.35 43.98
C LYS A 236 31.03 -14.69 43.30
N GLN A 237 30.71 -13.69 42.46
CA GLN A 237 31.43 -12.43 42.14
C GLN A 237 32.85 -12.46 41.51
N GLN A 238 33.02 -11.80 40.35
CA GLN A 238 33.59 -10.44 40.27
C GLN A 238 33.56 -9.86 38.82
N ALA A 239 33.11 -8.62 38.70
CA ALA A 239 33.36 -7.74 37.56
C ALA A 239 34.66 -6.96 37.78
N PRO A 240 35.40 -6.55 36.72
CA PRO A 240 36.59 -5.73 36.85
C PRO A 240 36.26 -4.34 37.42
N ALA A 241 37.10 -3.87 38.35
CA ALA A 241 36.95 -2.60 39.05
C ALA A 241 37.11 -1.39 38.11
N LYS A 242 36.12 -0.47 38.12
CA LYS A 242 36.25 0.90 37.61
C LYS A 242 36.67 1.83 38.76
N ALA A 243 37.56 2.78 38.45
CA ALA A 243 38.19 3.69 39.41
C ALA A 243 37.19 4.62 40.14
N LYS A 244 37.42 4.84 41.44
CA LYS A 244 36.66 5.75 42.31
C LYS A 244 37.01 7.22 42.00
N GLY A 245 36.00 8.09 41.82
CA GLY A 245 36.16 9.56 41.84
C GLY A 245 35.53 10.39 40.71
N SER A 246 34.81 9.80 39.75
CA SER A 246 34.21 10.56 38.63
C SER A 246 32.75 11.01 38.91
N PRO A 247 32.29 12.18 38.42
CA PRO A 247 30.93 12.71 38.57
C PRO A 247 29.78 11.84 38.04
N ALA A 248 30.06 10.66 37.47
CA ALA A 248 29.05 9.72 36.98
C ALA A 248 28.39 8.86 38.10
N ALA A 249 28.74 9.07 39.37
CA ALA A 249 28.22 8.29 40.50
C ALA A 249 26.80 8.65 40.97
N SER A 250 26.10 9.58 40.29
CA SER A 250 24.77 10.06 40.71
C SER A 250 23.69 10.03 39.63
N LYS A 251 23.57 8.92 38.87
CA LYS A 251 22.38 8.65 38.05
C LYS A 251 21.79 7.27 38.37
N PRO A 252 20.46 7.15 38.59
CA PRO A 252 19.82 5.87 38.88
C PRO A 252 19.71 4.99 37.62
N VAL A 253 19.59 3.69 37.87
CA VAL A 253 19.46 2.61 36.86
C VAL A 253 18.18 2.78 36.04
N SER A 254 18.28 2.55 34.73
CA SER A 254 17.18 2.58 33.77
C SER A 254 16.15 1.48 34.04
N LYS A 255 14.85 1.83 33.96
CA LYS A 255 13.68 0.94 34.12
C LYS A 255 13.49 -0.03 32.92
N LYS A 256 14.52 -0.78 32.53
CA LYS A 256 14.43 -1.80 31.47
C LYS A 256 14.23 -3.23 32.01
N GLU A 257 14.16 -3.42 33.33
CA GLU A 257 14.03 -4.76 33.97
C GLU A 257 12.68 -5.05 34.63
N GLU A 258 11.65 -4.20 34.46
CA GLU A 258 10.37 -4.37 35.19
C GLU A 258 9.17 -4.83 34.35
N LYS A 259 9.36 -5.29 33.12
CA LYS A 259 8.27 -5.97 32.38
C LYS A 259 8.76 -7.22 31.68
N GLY A 260 8.87 -8.29 32.46
CA GLY A 260 8.98 -9.69 32.03
C GLY A 260 7.73 -10.20 31.30
N ILE A 261 7.34 -9.52 30.21
CA ILE A 261 6.20 -9.87 29.34
C ILE A 261 6.69 -10.63 28.09
N TRP A 262 7.98 -10.59 27.78
CA TRP A 262 8.50 -11.04 26.48
C TRP A 262 8.91 -12.52 26.41
N ASN A 263 9.06 -13.21 27.56
CA ASN A 263 9.37 -14.65 27.57
C ASN A 263 8.22 -15.55 27.11
N ARG A 264 6.97 -15.06 27.06
CA ARG A 264 5.80 -15.85 26.58
C ARG A 264 5.67 -15.87 25.05
N LEU A 265 6.29 -14.93 24.34
CA LEU A 265 6.20 -14.82 22.88
C LEU A 265 7.29 -15.63 22.16
N SER A 266 8.48 -15.75 22.76
CA SER A 266 9.49 -16.71 22.29
C SER A 266 9.03 -18.17 22.47
N GLU A 267 8.20 -18.43 23.49
CA GLU A 267 7.51 -19.71 23.65
C GLU A 267 6.47 -19.98 22.53
N GLY A 268 5.91 -18.94 21.91
CA GLY A 268 4.96 -19.05 20.81
C GLY A 268 5.59 -19.56 19.51
N ALA A 269 6.83 -19.18 19.21
CA ALA A 269 7.58 -19.72 18.06
C ALA A 269 7.95 -21.21 18.28
N SER A 270 8.22 -21.60 19.53
CA SER A 270 8.47 -23.01 19.89
C SER A 270 7.21 -23.88 20.00
N LYS A 271 6.00 -23.31 19.84
CA LYS A 271 4.71 -24.04 19.87
C LYS A 271 4.30 -24.62 18.51
N LEU A 272 5.06 -24.40 17.44
CA LEU A 272 4.95 -25.15 16.18
C LEU A 272 5.65 -26.50 16.35
N GLY A 273 5.06 -27.35 17.21
CA GLY A 273 5.57 -28.68 17.52
C GLY A 273 5.44 -29.64 16.34
N GLY A 274 6.53 -29.78 15.60
CA GLY A 274 6.79 -30.88 14.67
C GLY A 274 8.31 -31.06 14.54
N GLU A 275 8.77 -32.28 14.26
CA GLU A 275 10.19 -32.52 13.98
C GLU A 275 10.57 -31.76 12.69
N ILE A 276 11.48 -30.78 12.79
CA ILE A 276 11.99 -30.01 11.64
C ILE A 276 12.66 -31.01 10.70
N HIS A 277 12.08 -31.16 9.52
CA HIS A 277 12.59 -32.07 8.51
C HIS A 277 13.67 -31.42 7.66
N ASP A 278 13.58 -30.10 7.43
CA ASP A 278 14.60 -29.35 6.69
C ASP A 278 14.53 -27.82 6.94
N TYR A 279 15.68 -27.15 6.82
CA TYR A 279 15.89 -25.72 7.13
C TYR A 279 16.80 -25.03 6.11
N ALA A 280 16.51 -23.76 5.79
CA ALA A 280 17.42 -22.88 5.06
C ALA A 280 17.24 -21.40 5.45
N GLU A 281 18.30 -20.60 5.28
CA GLU A 281 18.30 -19.16 5.59
C GLU A 281 18.86 -18.29 4.47
N ALA A 282 18.44 -17.03 4.43
CA ALA A 282 19.05 -15.99 3.59
C ALA A 282 19.09 -14.65 4.34
N LYS A 283 20.22 -13.94 4.26
CA LYS A 283 20.46 -12.65 4.93
C LYS A 283 20.43 -11.47 3.95
N ALA A 284 20.01 -10.30 4.41
CA ALA A 284 20.06 -9.05 3.66
C ALA A 284 20.09 -7.83 4.59
N LYS A 285 20.21 -6.64 4.01
CA LYS A 285 20.11 -5.37 4.73
C LYS A 285 19.02 -4.50 4.12
N ALA A 286 18.39 -3.63 4.90
CA ALA A 286 17.59 -2.51 4.40
C ALA A 286 18.31 -1.19 4.68
N ILE A 287 18.31 -0.26 3.72
CA ILE A 287 18.96 1.07 3.84
C ILE A 287 17.93 2.18 3.63
N PHE A 288 17.96 3.18 4.51
CA PHE A 288 16.96 4.26 4.58
C PHE A 288 16.92 5.10 3.32
N ASP A 289 18.10 5.45 2.80
CA ASP A 289 18.26 6.30 1.62
C ASP A 289 18.26 5.49 0.30
N GLN A 290 18.08 4.17 0.34
CA GLN A 290 18.03 3.33 -0.86
C GLN A 290 16.65 3.40 -1.52
N LEU A 291 16.63 3.69 -2.82
CA LEU A 291 15.42 3.75 -3.63
C LEU A 291 14.87 2.34 -3.89
N PRO A 292 13.54 2.12 -3.88
CA PRO A 292 12.91 0.86 -4.28
C PRO A 292 13.27 0.46 -5.71
N THR A 293 13.36 -0.83 -5.98
CA THR A 293 13.55 -1.33 -7.35
C THR A 293 12.32 -1.03 -8.22
N ILE A 294 12.53 -0.50 -9.41
CA ILE A 294 11.49 -0.13 -10.38
C ILE A 294 11.27 -1.30 -11.33
N ILE A 295 10.06 -1.85 -11.39
CA ILE A 295 9.68 -2.82 -12.43
C ILE A 295 9.68 -2.07 -13.77
N SER A 296 10.60 -2.39 -14.68
CA SER A 296 10.53 -1.91 -16.06
C SER A 296 9.60 -2.82 -16.88
N GLU A 297 8.74 -2.24 -17.70
CA GLU A 297 7.88 -2.97 -18.64
C GLU A 297 8.64 -3.49 -19.88
N ASP A 298 9.97 -3.44 -19.90
CA ASP A 298 10.79 -3.65 -21.11
C ASP A 298 11.40 -5.06 -21.25
N ILE A 299 10.71 -6.12 -20.82
CA ILE A 299 11.13 -7.51 -21.13
C ILE A 299 9.94 -8.37 -21.56
N VAL A 300 9.32 -8.04 -22.72
CA VAL A 300 8.73 -9.06 -23.60
C VAL A 300 9.00 -8.69 -25.07
N SER A 301 9.65 -9.63 -25.76
CA SER A 301 9.71 -9.80 -27.22
C SER A 301 10.74 -9.00 -28.02
N SER A 302 11.97 -9.50 -28.04
CA SER A 302 12.83 -9.41 -29.22
C SER A 302 12.74 -10.72 -30.02
N THR A 303 11.77 -10.83 -30.93
CA THR A 303 11.90 -11.73 -32.09
C THR A 303 11.05 -11.20 -33.25
N LYS A 304 11.73 -10.76 -34.30
CA LYS A 304 11.15 -10.44 -35.61
C LYS A 304 10.55 -11.71 -36.22
N VAL A 305 9.30 -11.63 -36.71
CA VAL A 305 8.83 -12.42 -37.86
C VAL A 305 7.88 -11.55 -38.69
N ASP A 306 8.04 -11.68 -40.00
CA ASP A 306 7.48 -10.88 -41.08
C ASP A 306 5.94 -10.87 -41.21
N SER A 307 5.50 -9.82 -41.88
CA SER A 307 4.14 -9.41 -42.24
C SER A 307 3.28 -10.44 -43.00
N ILE A 308 1.97 -10.45 -42.73
CA ILE A 308 0.84 -10.21 -43.66
C ILE A 308 -0.48 -10.14 -42.84
N PRO A 309 -1.48 -9.32 -43.27
CA PRO A 309 -2.35 -8.56 -42.38
C PRO A 309 -3.74 -9.17 -42.22
N ASP A 310 -4.38 -8.93 -41.07
CA ASP A 310 -5.85 -8.84 -41.02
C ASP A 310 -6.34 -7.87 -39.93
N SER A 311 -7.44 -7.26 -40.28
CA SER A 311 -8.13 -6.03 -39.88
C SER A 311 -8.40 -5.75 -38.39
N SER A 312 -7.96 -4.54 -38.00
CA SER A 312 -8.59 -3.57 -37.08
C SER A 312 -9.44 -4.07 -35.90
N LYS A 313 -8.83 -4.09 -34.71
CA LYS A 313 -9.36 -3.40 -33.53
C LYS A 313 -8.25 -2.53 -32.96
N SER A 314 -8.33 -1.22 -33.22
CA SER A 314 -7.43 -0.23 -32.62
C SER A 314 -7.66 -0.18 -31.12
N GLU A 315 -6.62 -0.39 -30.32
CA GLU A 315 -6.59 0.07 -28.93
C GLU A 315 -6.86 1.57 -28.91
N GLU A 316 -8.03 1.97 -28.41
CA GLU A 316 -8.49 3.36 -28.43
C GLU A 316 -7.72 4.17 -27.37
N LYS A 317 -6.53 4.66 -27.73
CA LYS A 317 -5.71 5.54 -26.89
C LYS A 317 -6.50 6.82 -26.58
N CYS A 318 -6.75 7.10 -25.29
CA CYS A 318 -7.42 8.31 -24.82
C CYS A 318 -6.71 9.57 -25.37
N PRO A 319 -7.35 10.37 -26.25
CA PRO A 319 -6.71 11.51 -26.90
C PRO A 319 -6.43 12.70 -25.96
N ARG A 320 -7.04 12.70 -24.77
CA ARG A 320 -7.01 13.80 -23.79
C ARG A 320 -6.02 13.59 -22.65
N CYS A 321 -5.62 12.35 -22.43
CA CYS A 321 -4.90 11.92 -21.24
C CYS A 321 -3.53 12.59 -21.09
N THR A 322 -2.91 12.94 -22.22
CA THR A 322 -1.58 13.54 -22.28
C THR A 322 -1.60 14.84 -23.08
N LYS A 323 -2.77 15.48 -23.11
CA LYS A 323 -3.01 16.74 -23.80
C LYS A 323 -3.76 17.69 -22.85
N LEU A 324 -3.24 18.89 -22.75
CA LEU A 324 -3.84 20.06 -22.13
C LEU A 324 -4.11 21.07 -23.25
N THR A 325 -5.27 21.69 -23.19
CA THR A 325 -5.66 22.79 -24.08
C THR A 325 -5.61 24.12 -23.34
N GLU A 326 -5.51 25.23 -24.07
CA GLU A 326 -5.53 26.57 -23.48
C GLU A 326 -6.86 26.86 -22.78
N ALA A 327 -7.98 26.36 -23.32
CA ALA A 327 -9.30 26.46 -22.70
C ALA A 327 -9.37 25.70 -21.36
N GLU A 328 -8.84 24.47 -21.30
CA GLU A 328 -8.73 23.73 -20.04
C GLU A 328 -7.85 24.47 -19.03
N LEU A 329 -6.67 24.95 -19.44
CA LEU A 329 -5.77 25.68 -18.53
C LEU A 329 -6.41 26.97 -17.99
N THR A 330 -7.12 27.71 -18.85
CA THR A 330 -7.84 28.93 -18.45
C THR A 330 -9.01 28.63 -17.51
N ALA A 331 -9.68 27.48 -17.68
CA ALA A 331 -10.71 27.03 -16.75
C ALA A 331 -10.10 26.65 -15.37
N VAL A 332 -8.91 26.04 -15.36
CA VAL A 332 -8.19 25.77 -14.10
C VAL A 332 -7.78 27.08 -13.41
N PHE A 333 -7.24 28.03 -14.17
CA PHE A 333 -6.69 29.30 -13.68
C PHE A 333 -7.42 30.50 -14.29
N PRO A 334 -8.65 30.82 -13.84
CA PRO A 334 -9.46 31.88 -14.45
C PRO A 334 -8.87 33.30 -14.27
N GLY A 335 -7.91 33.47 -13.35
CA GLY A 335 -7.17 34.71 -13.16
C GLY A 335 -5.95 34.86 -14.09
N LEU A 336 -5.56 33.81 -14.81
CA LEU A 336 -4.45 33.83 -15.76
C LEU A 336 -4.92 34.42 -17.09
N LYS A 337 -4.48 35.64 -17.39
CA LYS A 337 -4.89 36.40 -18.59
C LYS A 337 -3.82 36.50 -19.67
N GLU A 338 -2.57 36.19 -19.32
CA GLU A 338 -1.44 36.37 -20.22
C GLU A 338 -1.31 35.20 -21.20
N THR A 339 -1.61 35.45 -22.48
CA THR A 339 -1.64 34.42 -23.53
C THR A 339 -0.29 33.72 -23.72
N SER A 340 0.84 34.45 -23.64
CA SER A 340 2.19 33.86 -23.73
C SER A 340 2.44 32.80 -22.66
N LEU A 341 2.07 33.08 -21.40
CA LEU A 341 2.20 32.12 -20.31
C LEU A 341 1.29 30.91 -20.49
N ILE A 342 0.05 31.13 -20.95
CA ILE A 342 -0.90 30.05 -21.25
C ILE A 342 -0.30 29.10 -22.29
N THR A 343 0.17 29.64 -23.42
CA THR A 343 0.77 28.85 -24.50
C THR A 343 2.04 28.12 -24.05
N GLU A 344 2.91 28.77 -23.25
CA GLU A 344 4.14 28.16 -22.73
C GLU A 344 3.84 26.97 -21.79
N VAL A 345 2.90 27.13 -20.85
CA VAL A 345 2.48 26.06 -19.93
C VAL A 345 1.85 24.90 -20.70
N VAL A 346 0.92 25.19 -21.63
CA VAL A 346 0.27 24.16 -22.45
C VAL A 346 1.28 23.38 -23.28
N THR A 347 2.19 24.09 -23.96
CA THR A 347 3.24 23.46 -24.78
C THR A 347 4.13 22.56 -23.92
N SER A 348 4.62 23.09 -22.80
CA SER A 348 5.49 22.35 -21.89
C SER A 348 4.79 21.15 -21.25
N PHE A 349 3.53 21.31 -20.83
CA PHE A 349 2.75 20.20 -20.27
C PHE A 349 2.59 19.08 -21.28
N ASN A 350 2.23 19.42 -22.51
CA ASN A 350 2.02 18.46 -23.60
C ASN A 350 3.30 17.72 -24.00
N GLU A 351 4.46 18.33 -23.79
CA GLU A 351 5.76 17.70 -24.00
C GLU A 351 6.14 16.74 -22.85
N TYR A 352 5.96 17.17 -21.60
CA TYR A 352 6.60 16.50 -20.46
C TYR A 352 5.68 15.67 -19.56
N CYS A 353 4.35 15.87 -19.57
CA CYS A 353 3.43 15.24 -18.63
C CYS A 353 3.54 13.71 -18.53
N LYS A 354 3.82 13.03 -19.66
CA LYS A 354 4.05 11.58 -19.71
C LYS A 354 5.25 11.12 -18.88
N LYS A 355 6.34 11.87 -18.94
CA LYS A 355 7.59 11.52 -18.24
C LYS A 355 7.45 11.61 -16.72
N PHE A 356 6.50 12.43 -16.24
CA PHE A 356 6.25 12.67 -14.82
C PHE A 356 4.96 12.03 -14.31
N ASN A 357 4.43 11.02 -15.01
CA ASN A 357 3.24 10.28 -14.57
C ASN A 357 2.01 11.17 -14.33
N VAL A 358 1.79 12.15 -15.21
CA VAL A 358 0.55 12.94 -15.31
C VAL A 358 -0.07 12.67 -16.68
N ASN A 359 -0.36 11.39 -16.93
CA ASN A 359 -0.67 10.86 -18.26
C ASN A 359 -2.06 10.22 -18.38
N THR A 360 -2.97 10.54 -17.46
CA THR A 360 -4.40 10.18 -17.50
C THR A 360 -5.24 11.39 -17.11
N CYS A 361 -6.53 11.42 -17.46
CA CYS A 361 -7.41 12.50 -17.03
C CYS A 361 -7.51 12.60 -15.50
N THR A 362 -7.51 11.46 -14.80
CA THR A 362 -7.49 11.37 -13.33
C THR A 362 -6.24 12.03 -12.73
N LEU A 363 -5.06 11.69 -13.24
CA LEU A 363 -3.80 12.24 -12.73
C LEU A 363 -3.67 13.74 -13.06
N LYS A 364 -4.12 14.15 -14.25
CA LYS A 364 -4.23 15.56 -14.64
C LYS A 364 -5.15 16.32 -13.68
N ALA A 365 -6.31 15.75 -13.34
CA ALA A 365 -7.25 16.36 -12.43
C ALA A 365 -6.68 16.56 -11.02
N HIS A 366 -6.03 15.55 -10.45
CA HIS A 366 -5.38 15.68 -9.14
C HIS A 366 -4.24 16.72 -9.17
N PHE A 367 -3.34 16.63 -10.14
CA PHE A 367 -2.20 17.55 -10.24
C PHE A 367 -2.67 19.02 -10.28
N PHE A 368 -3.65 19.34 -11.12
CA PHE A 368 -4.16 20.70 -11.26
C PHE A 368 -5.07 21.13 -10.10
N ALA A 369 -5.76 20.22 -9.41
CA ALA A 369 -6.53 20.56 -8.20
C ALA A 369 -5.60 21.06 -7.08
N GLN A 370 -4.47 20.36 -6.89
CA GLN A 370 -3.44 20.76 -5.95
C GLN A 370 -2.75 22.04 -6.43
N SER A 371 -2.40 22.12 -7.71
CA SER A 371 -1.74 23.30 -8.28
C SER A 371 -2.59 24.55 -8.11
N LYS A 372 -3.89 24.49 -8.40
CA LYS A 372 -4.83 25.60 -8.18
C LYS A 372 -4.86 26.08 -6.74
N GLN A 373 -4.80 25.17 -5.78
CA GLN A 373 -4.73 25.55 -4.37
C GLN A 373 -3.40 26.22 -4.00
N GLU A 374 -2.29 25.72 -4.51
CA GLU A 374 -0.94 26.20 -4.17
C GLU A 374 -0.58 27.51 -4.88
N SER A 375 -0.98 27.64 -6.15
CA SER A 375 -0.64 28.80 -6.98
C SER A 375 -1.77 29.81 -7.12
N GLY A 376 -2.97 29.52 -6.61
CA GLY A 376 -4.14 30.36 -6.81
C GLY A 376 -4.58 30.47 -8.27
N ASP A 377 -5.64 31.25 -8.51
CA ASP A 377 -6.32 31.33 -9.81
C ASP A 377 -5.53 32.04 -10.90
N SER A 378 -4.49 32.80 -10.55
CA SER A 378 -3.68 33.55 -11.52
C SER A 378 -2.37 32.87 -11.91
N LEU A 379 -2.01 31.77 -11.25
CA LEU A 379 -0.69 31.11 -11.35
C LEU A 379 0.51 32.01 -10.94
N THR A 380 0.27 33.28 -10.62
CA THR A 380 1.31 34.27 -10.29
C THR A 380 2.22 33.82 -9.13
N PRO A 381 1.71 33.29 -8.00
CA PRO A 381 2.56 32.70 -6.96
C PRO A 381 3.48 31.57 -7.41
N ALA A 382 3.14 30.79 -8.45
CA ALA A 382 4.05 29.76 -8.96
C ALA A 382 5.27 30.38 -9.67
N ILE A 383 5.07 31.50 -10.36
CA ILE A 383 6.09 32.19 -11.17
C ILE A 383 6.91 33.15 -10.30
N ASN A 384 6.23 34.06 -9.61
CA ASN A 384 6.83 35.11 -8.78
C ASN A 384 7.23 34.61 -7.39
N GLY A 385 6.63 33.52 -6.94
CA GLY A 385 6.72 33.02 -5.58
C GLY A 385 5.65 33.55 -4.64
N GLU A 386 5.52 32.88 -3.50
CA GLU A 386 4.69 33.38 -2.40
C GLU A 386 5.09 34.82 -2.07
N ASN A 387 4.09 35.68 -1.89
CA ASN A 387 4.34 37.06 -1.47
C ASN A 387 4.46 37.11 0.06
N MET A 388 5.22 38.09 0.56
CA MET A 388 5.37 38.32 1.99
C MET A 388 4.71 39.61 2.43
N ASN A 389 3.65 40.04 1.73
CA ASN A 389 2.96 41.30 1.98
C ASN A 389 1.94 41.16 3.13
N TYR A 390 2.43 40.86 4.32
CA TYR A 390 1.62 40.63 5.51
C TYR A 390 1.50 41.89 6.39
N ASN A 391 0.32 42.10 6.96
CA ASN A 391 0.16 43.07 8.05
C ASN A 391 0.68 42.49 9.37
N ILE A 392 0.84 43.35 10.37
CA ILE A 392 1.38 42.97 11.69
C ILE A 392 0.57 41.82 12.33
N ALA A 393 -0.76 41.88 12.26
CA ALA A 393 -1.63 40.86 12.87
C ALA A 393 -1.46 39.48 12.21
N ALA A 394 -1.40 39.44 10.87
CA ALA A 394 -1.17 38.23 10.11
C ALA A 394 0.23 37.66 10.38
N LEU A 395 1.28 38.49 10.44
CA LEU A 395 2.62 38.01 10.79
C LEU A 395 2.64 37.33 12.15
N LYS A 396 1.97 37.90 13.16
CA LYS A 396 1.87 37.29 14.50
C LYS A 396 1.20 35.92 14.52
N SER A 397 0.40 35.57 13.50
CA SER A 397 -0.20 34.23 13.39
C SER A 397 0.61 33.24 12.52
N THR A 398 1.64 33.73 11.82
CA THR A 398 2.56 32.94 10.98
C THR A 398 3.73 32.30 11.77
N GLY A 399 4.76 31.82 11.06
CA GLY A 399 6.00 31.29 11.64
C GLY A 399 6.76 32.25 12.55
N PHE A 400 6.46 33.56 12.54
CA PHE A 400 7.03 34.50 13.51
C PHE A 400 6.70 34.12 14.96
N LYS A 401 5.54 33.51 15.23
CA LYS A 401 5.19 33.04 16.59
C LYS A 401 6.06 31.87 17.07
N ASN A 402 6.69 31.15 16.13
CA ASN A 402 7.48 29.96 16.43
C ASN A 402 8.93 30.31 16.80
N VAL A 403 9.34 31.57 16.59
CA VAL A 403 10.63 32.09 17.06
C VAL A 403 10.46 32.46 18.54
N SER A 404 10.67 31.46 19.41
CA SER A 404 10.52 31.58 20.86
C SER A 404 11.58 32.50 21.47
N SER A 405 11.40 32.85 22.74
CA SER A 405 12.39 33.58 23.54
C SER A 405 13.77 32.90 23.59
N SER A 406 13.88 31.63 23.20
CA SER A 406 15.14 30.87 23.13
C SER A 406 15.92 31.09 21.82
N TYR A 407 15.32 31.69 20.79
CA TYR A 407 15.92 31.89 19.46
C TYR A 407 15.75 33.33 18.98
N LEU A 408 16.28 34.29 19.74
CA LEU A 408 16.13 35.72 19.43
C LEU A 408 16.93 36.14 18.19
N PHE A 409 16.32 36.96 17.34
CA PHE A 409 17.03 37.66 16.27
C PHE A 409 17.61 38.96 16.82
N GLY A 410 18.92 39.00 17.05
CA GLY A 410 19.57 40.22 17.59
C GLY A 410 18.95 40.73 18.90
N GLY A 411 18.45 39.82 19.75
CA GLY A 411 17.77 40.15 21.00
C GLY A 411 16.25 40.37 20.89
N LYS A 412 15.67 40.33 19.68
CA LYS A 412 14.23 40.47 19.44
C LYS A 412 13.54 39.12 19.28
N THR A 413 12.35 39.01 19.88
CA THR A 413 11.40 37.92 19.67
C THR A 413 10.75 38.02 18.29
N GLY A 414 10.13 36.92 17.83
CA GLY A 414 9.35 36.97 16.60
C GLY A 414 8.15 37.93 16.66
N ILE A 415 7.54 38.15 17.83
CA ILE A 415 6.44 39.13 17.94
C ILE A 415 6.93 40.57 17.74
N GLU A 416 8.10 40.91 18.28
CA GLU A 416 8.73 42.21 18.05
C GLU A 416 9.10 42.39 16.58
N MET A 417 9.70 41.36 15.97
CA MET A 417 10.03 41.38 14.54
C MET A 417 8.79 41.49 13.65
N ALA A 418 7.64 40.93 14.05
CA ALA A 418 6.38 41.09 13.34
C ALA A 418 5.86 42.54 13.38
N ASN A 419 6.05 43.24 14.51
CA ASN A 419 5.71 44.67 14.61
C ASN A 419 6.65 45.53 13.76
N ASP A 420 7.95 45.19 13.71
CA ASP A 420 8.95 45.93 12.95
C ASP A 420 8.77 45.79 11.43
N LEU A 421 8.49 44.55 10.97
CA LEU A 421 8.47 44.22 9.55
C LEU A 421 7.09 44.24 8.93
N GLY A 422 6.02 44.02 9.70
CA GLY A 422 4.65 43.92 9.20
C GLY A 422 4.08 45.25 8.68
N ARG A 423 3.22 45.18 7.67
CA ARG A 423 2.53 46.36 7.11
C ARG A 423 1.74 47.08 8.19
N LYS A 424 1.98 48.38 8.34
CA LYS A 424 1.31 49.25 9.31
C LYS A 424 -0.08 49.64 8.83
N LYS A 425 -0.90 50.14 9.75
CA LYS A 425 -2.20 50.73 9.39
C LYS A 425 -1.95 51.90 8.42
N ASP A 426 -2.75 51.96 7.35
CA ASP A 426 -2.68 52.97 6.28
C ASP A 426 -1.41 52.95 5.40
N GLU A 427 -0.53 51.95 5.59
CA GLU A 427 0.60 51.72 4.70
C GLU A 427 0.16 50.97 3.43
N GLY A 428 0.71 51.37 2.27
CA GLY A 428 0.58 50.62 1.01
C GLY A 428 1.25 49.24 1.06
N ALA A 429 1.35 48.57 -0.09
CA ALA A 429 2.00 47.27 -0.17
C ALA A 429 3.47 47.34 0.32
N LEU A 430 3.92 46.31 1.04
CA LEU A 430 5.30 46.26 1.55
C LEU A 430 6.32 46.32 0.41
N SER A 431 7.38 47.10 0.62
CA SER A 431 8.54 47.08 -0.28
C SER A 431 9.15 45.68 -0.37
N ILE A 432 9.79 45.40 -1.50
CA ILE A 432 10.43 44.10 -1.75
C ILE A 432 11.50 43.79 -0.69
N ASP A 433 12.27 44.79 -0.23
CA ASP A 433 13.25 44.62 0.84
C ASP A 433 12.63 44.16 2.16
N ARG A 434 11.46 44.69 2.52
CA ARG A 434 10.75 44.25 3.74
C ARG A 434 10.19 42.84 3.57
N GLN A 435 9.71 42.51 2.38
CA GLN A 435 9.25 41.16 2.05
C GLN A 435 10.40 40.13 2.08
N ILE A 436 11.58 40.49 1.59
CA ILE A 436 12.82 39.70 1.70
C ILE A 436 13.14 39.43 3.16
N LYS A 437 13.15 40.47 4.01
CA LYS A 437 13.41 40.33 5.44
C LYS A 437 12.40 39.40 6.12
N ILE A 438 11.13 39.49 5.76
CA ILE A 438 10.08 38.59 6.28
C ILE A 438 10.36 37.14 5.87
N ALA A 439 10.60 36.85 4.59
CA ALA A 439 10.90 35.46 4.16
C ALA A 439 12.18 34.92 4.81
N ASN A 440 13.22 35.74 4.89
CA ASN A 440 14.48 35.39 5.55
C ASN A 440 14.28 35.10 7.03
N PHE A 441 13.38 35.81 7.71
CA PHE A 441 13.05 35.52 9.09
C PHE A 441 12.34 34.17 9.24
N VAL A 442 11.39 33.86 8.35
CA VAL A 442 10.57 32.62 8.45
C VAL A 442 11.33 31.37 8.01
N TYR A 443 12.07 31.44 6.90
CA TYR A 443 12.67 30.27 6.25
C TYR A 443 14.20 30.27 6.31
N GLY A 444 14.80 31.36 6.75
CA GLY A 444 16.20 31.66 6.57
C GLY A 444 17.03 31.69 7.85
N LEU A 445 16.40 31.57 9.02
CA LEU A 445 17.06 31.47 10.31
C LEU A 445 17.00 30.05 10.84
N ASP A 446 18.01 29.64 11.60
CA ASP A 446 18.01 28.36 12.29
C ASP A 446 17.02 28.36 13.47
N PRO A 447 16.39 27.21 13.76
CA PRO A 447 16.64 25.89 13.17
C PRO A 447 15.89 25.62 11.85
N LYS A 448 15.01 26.53 11.42
CA LYS A 448 14.16 26.27 10.24
C LYS A 448 14.96 26.19 8.95
N ALA A 449 15.94 27.09 8.77
CA ALA A 449 16.84 27.09 7.63
C ALA A 449 17.52 25.74 7.43
N LYS A 450 18.12 25.18 8.50
CA LYS A 450 18.69 23.82 8.50
C LYS A 450 17.72 22.75 8.00
N SER A 451 16.45 22.76 8.45
CA SER A 451 15.45 21.78 7.99
C SER A 451 15.10 21.88 6.50
N LEU A 452 15.34 23.04 5.89
CA LEU A 452 15.06 23.33 4.48
C LEU A 452 16.31 23.23 3.59
N GLY A 453 17.46 22.92 4.20
CA GLY A 453 18.77 22.97 3.54
C GLY A 453 19.24 24.40 3.21
N ASN A 454 18.57 25.43 3.73
CA ASN A 454 18.95 26.81 3.53
C ASN A 454 20.18 27.15 4.38
N LYS A 455 21.07 28.00 3.87
CA LYS A 455 22.19 28.58 4.62
C LYS A 455 21.68 29.72 5.50
N ALA A 456 21.70 29.51 6.82
CA ALA A 456 21.50 30.57 7.80
C ALA A 456 22.75 31.46 7.92
N PRO A 457 22.59 32.75 8.24
CA PRO A 457 23.69 33.62 8.60
C PRO A 457 24.25 33.28 9.99
N ALA A 458 25.49 33.68 10.26
CA ALA A 458 26.12 33.49 11.57
C ALA A 458 25.23 34.08 12.69
N ASP A 459 25.06 33.30 13.76
CA ASP A 459 24.25 33.61 14.95
C ASP A 459 22.80 34.05 14.68
N ASN A 460 22.23 33.76 13.50
CA ASN A 460 20.90 34.26 13.11
C ASN A 460 20.76 35.79 13.19
N LYS A 461 21.78 36.58 12.82
CA LYS A 461 21.75 38.06 12.98
C LYS A 461 21.62 38.87 11.68
N SER A 462 21.50 38.24 10.51
CA SER A 462 21.26 38.93 9.23
C SER A 462 19.93 38.53 8.60
N LEU A 463 19.25 39.51 7.99
CA LEU A 463 18.07 39.29 7.15
C LEU A 463 18.27 39.83 5.74
N ASN A 464 19.51 40.18 5.38
CA ASN A 464 19.83 40.66 4.04
C ASN A 464 19.69 39.52 3.03
N GLU A 465 19.33 39.87 1.80
CA GLU A 465 19.15 38.91 0.71
C GLU A 465 20.43 38.13 0.36
N ASN A 466 21.60 38.77 0.52
CA ASN A 466 22.88 38.15 0.18
C ASN A 466 23.38 37.17 1.25
N ASP A 467 22.89 37.32 2.49
CA ASP A 467 23.35 36.55 3.65
C ASP A 467 22.34 35.47 4.05
N ASN A 468 21.20 35.39 3.36
CA ASN A 468 20.12 34.52 3.77
C ASN A 468 19.27 34.03 2.59
N GLU A 469 18.96 32.75 2.63
CA GLU A 469 18.33 31.97 1.58
C GLU A 469 16.81 31.84 1.70
N GLY A 470 16.21 32.34 2.79
CA GLY A 470 14.76 32.22 3.01
C GLY A 470 13.90 32.85 1.90
N TRP A 471 14.27 34.04 1.40
CA TRP A 471 13.61 34.67 0.26
C TRP A 471 13.92 33.95 -1.06
N ARG A 472 15.19 33.58 -1.24
CA ARG A 472 15.72 32.98 -2.47
C ARG A 472 15.04 31.67 -2.83
N PHE A 473 14.70 30.89 -1.80
CA PHE A 473 14.05 29.57 -1.90
C PHE A 473 12.67 29.52 -1.23
N ARG A 474 11.97 30.66 -1.12
CA ARG A 474 10.55 30.68 -0.73
C ARG A 474 9.69 29.96 -1.78
N GLY A 475 8.45 29.62 -1.42
CA GLY A 475 7.51 28.88 -2.27
C GLY A 475 7.43 29.41 -3.69
N ARG A 476 7.73 28.56 -4.68
CA ARG A 476 7.49 28.77 -6.12
C ARG A 476 7.09 27.47 -6.80
N GLY A 477 6.73 27.54 -8.07
CA GLY A 477 6.26 26.39 -8.84
C GLY A 477 4.80 26.06 -8.54
N MET A 478 4.22 25.22 -9.41
CA MET A 478 2.80 24.86 -9.32
C MET A 478 2.43 24.18 -8.02
N LEU A 479 3.36 23.49 -7.36
CA LEU A 479 3.15 22.87 -6.04
C LEU A 479 3.85 23.58 -4.87
N GLN A 480 4.30 24.84 -5.07
CA GLN A 480 4.92 25.68 -4.03
C GLN A 480 6.10 25.02 -3.29
N ILE A 481 7.10 24.57 -4.06
CA ILE A 481 8.33 23.97 -3.53
C ILE A 481 9.12 25.01 -2.71
N LYS A 482 9.68 24.58 -1.57
CA LYS A 482 10.31 25.46 -0.57
C LYS A 482 11.64 24.92 -0.08
N GLY A 483 12.66 25.77 0.04
CA GLY A 483 13.97 25.44 0.62
C GLY A 483 14.98 24.90 -0.40
N ARG A 484 16.26 25.28 -0.24
CA ARG A 484 17.37 24.92 -1.12
C ARG A 484 17.45 23.41 -1.38
N TYR A 485 17.20 22.58 -0.37
CA TYR A 485 17.21 21.13 -0.51
C TYR A 485 16.21 20.66 -1.58
N ASN A 486 14.96 21.13 -1.49
CA ASN A 486 13.90 20.74 -2.43
C ASN A 486 14.17 21.28 -3.83
N TYR A 487 14.57 22.55 -3.97
CA TYR A 487 14.93 23.14 -5.26
C TYR A 487 16.04 22.36 -5.97
N SER A 488 17.09 21.97 -5.25
CA SER A 488 18.23 21.22 -5.80
C SER A 488 17.85 19.78 -6.17
N THR A 489 17.08 19.12 -5.30
CA THR A 489 16.65 17.73 -5.50
C THR A 489 15.69 17.61 -6.69
N ILE A 490 14.71 18.52 -6.78
CA ILE A 490 13.74 18.55 -7.88
C ILE A 490 14.40 18.88 -9.21
N GLN A 491 15.33 19.84 -9.26
CA GLN A 491 16.10 20.09 -10.47
C GLN A 491 16.84 18.83 -10.93
N THR A 492 17.54 18.16 -10.01
CA THR A 492 18.29 16.95 -10.31
C THR A 492 17.37 15.86 -10.85
N HIS A 493 16.23 15.65 -10.20
CA HIS A 493 15.23 14.68 -10.63
C HIS A 493 14.66 14.99 -12.01
N VAL A 494 14.23 16.23 -12.25
CA VAL A 494 13.68 16.67 -13.54
C VAL A 494 14.71 16.50 -14.65
N ASN A 495 15.96 16.95 -14.44
CA ASN A 495 16.99 16.84 -15.48
C ASN A 495 17.35 15.38 -15.78
N LYS A 496 17.31 14.50 -14.77
CA LYS A 496 17.47 13.05 -14.94
C LYS A 496 16.32 12.45 -15.76
N VAL A 497 15.07 12.73 -15.41
CA VAL A 497 13.87 12.21 -16.09
C VAL A 497 13.77 12.73 -17.53
N VAL A 498 14.11 14.01 -17.75
CA VAL A 498 14.09 14.61 -19.09
C VAL A 498 15.27 14.11 -19.93
N GLY A 499 16.41 13.79 -19.31
CA GLY A 499 17.62 13.28 -19.96
C GLY A 499 18.57 14.38 -20.47
N LYS A 500 18.38 15.63 -20.03
CA LYS A 500 19.24 16.79 -20.35
C LYS A 500 19.17 17.83 -19.23
N GLN A 501 20.16 18.70 -19.13
CA GLN A 501 20.10 19.87 -18.23
C GLN A 501 19.06 20.85 -18.80
N PHE A 502 17.85 20.84 -18.25
CA PHE A 502 16.71 21.60 -18.76
C PHE A 502 16.13 22.56 -17.72
N LEU A 503 15.92 22.09 -16.49
CA LEU A 503 15.46 22.91 -15.37
C LEU A 503 16.67 23.52 -14.64
N ASP A 504 16.65 24.83 -14.39
CA ASP A 504 17.70 25.55 -13.64
C ASP A 504 17.14 26.45 -12.52
N ILE A 505 16.90 25.82 -11.38
CA ILE A 505 16.28 26.42 -10.19
C ILE A 505 17.06 26.18 -8.89
N LYS A 506 18.13 25.38 -8.89
CA LYS A 506 18.92 24.99 -7.70
C LYS A 506 19.54 26.18 -6.98
N GLU A 507 19.76 27.26 -7.73
CA GLU A 507 20.24 28.53 -7.23
C GLU A 507 19.08 29.47 -6.83
N GLY A 508 17.83 29.01 -6.77
CA GLY A 508 16.66 29.80 -6.40
C GLY A 508 16.51 31.06 -7.25
N ARG A 509 15.85 32.09 -6.71
CA ARG A 509 15.69 33.39 -7.38
C ARG A 509 15.92 34.54 -6.40
N LYS A 510 16.89 35.38 -6.73
CA LYS A 510 17.26 36.60 -5.99
C LYS A 510 16.27 37.72 -6.29
N TYR A 511 16.08 38.63 -5.34
CA TYR A 511 15.30 39.87 -5.43
C TYR A 511 13.93 39.65 -6.08
N ASP A 512 13.64 40.32 -7.19
CA ASP A 512 12.41 40.21 -7.97
C ASP A 512 12.43 39.09 -9.03
N GLY A 513 13.45 38.23 -9.00
CA GLY A 513 13.62 37.09 -9.90
C GLY A 513 12.47 36.09 -9.84
N LYS A 514 12.11 35.58 -11.03
CA LYS A 514 10.94 34.73 -11.29
C LYS A 514 11.35 33.41 -11.92
N LEU A 515 10.50 32.39 -11.79
CA LEU A 515 10.57 31.22 -12.67
C LEU A 515 9.97 31.58 -14.03
N THR A 516 10.39 30.90 -15.10
CA THR A 516 9.58 30.87 -16.33
C THR A 516 8.32 30.03 -16.12
N ALA A 517 7.37 30.06 -17.06
CA ALA A 517 6.17 29.23 -16.97
C ALA A 517 6.52 27.74 -17.05
N THR A 518 7.47 27.37 -17.92
CA THR A 518 8.02 26.01 -18.02
C THR A 518 8.69 25.58 -16.71
N GLU A 519 9.51 26.42 -16.09
CA GLU A 519 10.16 26.08 -14.82
C GLU A 519 9.16 25.92 -13.67
N ALA A 520 8.13 26.78 -13.62
CA ALA A 520 7.07 26.69 -12.63
C ALA A 520 6.25 25.39 -12.78
N LEU A 521 5.99 24.98 -14.03
CA LEU A 521 5.33 23.70 -14.32
C LEU A 521 6.23 22.50 -13.97
N LEU A 522 7.47 22.49 -14.46
CA LEU A 522 8.36 21.34 -14.30
C LEU A 522 8.80 21.13 -12.86
N SER A 523 8.95 22.19 -12.07
CA SER A 523 9.16 22.03 -10.63
C SER A 523 7.99 21.32 -9.96
N GLY A 524 6.74 21.63 -10.34
CA GLY A 524 5.56 20.93 -9.85
C GLY A 524 5.46 19.48 -10.34
N LEU A 525 5.65 19.23 -11.64
CA LEU A 525 5.65 17.87 -12.21
C LEU A 525 6.79 17.01 -11.64
N GLY A 526 7.96 17.61 -11.44
CA GLY A 526 9.11 16.99 -10.81
C GLY A 526 8.84 16.60 -9.37
N ASP A 527 8.26 17.51 -8.58
CA ASP A 527 7.87 17.24 -7.19
C ASP A 527 6.82 16.13 -7.09
N TRP A 528 5.82 16.16 -7.97
CA TRP A 528 4.76 15.16 -8.10
C TRP A 528 5.31 13.74 -8.35
N ASP A 529 6.24 13.61 -9.29
CA ASP A 529 6.84 12.32 -9.63
C ASP A 529 7.89 11.85 -8.62
N LEU A 530 8.70 12.76 -8.10
CA LEU A 530 9.72 12.48 -7.08
C LEU A 530 9.08 11.88 -5.83
N HIS A 531 7.97 12.46 -5.37
CA HIS A 531 7.24 12.01 -4.18
C HIS A 531 6.13 11.00 -4.48
N LYS A 532 6.06 10.49 -5.72
CA LYS A 532 5.14 9.40 -6.12
C LYS A 532 3.66 9.69 -5.88
N MET A 533 3.25 10.95 -5.97
CA MET A 533 1.86 11.40 -5.75
C MET A 533 0.89 10.74 -6.73
N HIS A 534 1.35 10.42 -7.94
CA HIS A 534 0.58 9.67 -8.94
C HIS A 534 0.08 8.31 -8.42
N SER A 535 0.79 7.68 -7.49
CA SER A 535 0.50 6.31 -7.02
C SER A 535 -0.76 6.23 -6.18
N VAL A 536 -1.06 7.28 -5.41
CA VAL A 536 -2.29 7.38 -4.61
C VAL A 536 -3.41 8.06 -5.39
N ALA A 537 -3.07 8.94 -6.33
CA ALA A 537 -4.03 9.62 -7.20
C ALA A 537 -4.66 8.69 -8.25
N LYS A 538 -3.93 7.67 -8.73
CA LYS A 538 -4.42 6.75 -9.79
C LYS A 538 -5.65 5.93 -9.41
N VAL A 539 -5.94 5.81 -8.11
CA VAL A 539 -7.10 5.05 -7.58
C VAL A 539 -8.43 5.66 -8.03
N GLY A 540 -8.44 6.97 -8.33
CA GLY A 540 -9.62 7.61 -8.89
C GLY A 540 -9.74 9.07 -8.48
N VAL A 541 -10.77 9.74 -9.00
CA VAL A 541 -11.11 11.12 -8.66
C VAL A 541 -12.09 11.13 -7.49
N THR A 542 -11.57 10.75 -6.31
CA THR A 542 -12.31 10.62 -5.05
C THR A 542 -11.74 11.52 -3.96
N GLU A 543 -12.53 11.74 -2.91
CA GLU A 543 -12.09 12.46 -1.71
C GLU A 543 -10.88 11.80 -1.03
N ASP A 544 -10.92 10.48 -0.82
CA ASP A 544 -9.85 9.73 -0.16
C ASP A 544 -8.54 9.76 -0.94
N ALA A 545 -8.61 9.57 -2.26
CA ALA A 545 -7.44 9.72 -3.12
C ALA A 545 -6.86 11.13 -3.01
N CYS A 546 -7.71 12.16 -2.97
CA CYS A 546 -7.28 13.54 -2.78
C CYS A 546 -6.63 13.75 -1.41
N ARG A 547 -7.23 13.23 -0.32
CA ARG A 547 -6.67 13.30 1.04
C ARG A 547 -5.29 12.63 1.12
N ASN A 548 -5.09 11.52 0.43
CA ASN A 548 -3.81 10.83 0.36
C ASN A 548 -2.75 11.66 -0.39
N VAL A 549 -3.12 12.32 -1.50
CA VAL A 549 -2.23 13.27 -2.18
C VAL A 549 -1.89 14.45 -1.25
N ILE A 550 -2.89 15.01 -0.56
CA ILE A 550 -2.71 16.12 0.37
C ILE A 550 -1.77 15.75 1.52
N LYS A 551 -1.83 14.51 2.02
CA LYS A 551 -0.95 14.02 3.09
C LYS A 551 0.53 14.04 2.67
N ILE A 552 0.82 13.79 1.40
CA ILE A 552 2.17 13.85 0.84
C ILE A 552 2.63 15.31 0.69
N ILE A 553 1.78 16.17 0.12
CA ILE A 553 2.11 17.59 -0.14
C ILE A 553 2.23 18.38 1.17
N ASN A 554 1.20 18.33 2.01
CA ASN A 554 1.11 19.08 3.25
C ASN A 554 0.02 18.52 4.18
N SER A 555 0.38 17.48 4.95
CA SER A 555 -0.55 16.80 5.88
C SER A 555 -1.18 17.72 6.93
N ALA A 556 -0.49 18.78 7.34
CA ALA A 556 -0.95 19.75 8.33
C ALA A 556 -1.76 20.92 7.72
N THR A 557 -2.07 20.88 6.42
CA THR A 557 -2.84 21.93 5.77
C THR A 557 -4.24 22.06 6.36
N LYS A 558 -4.75 23.30 6.36
CA LYS A 558 -6.12 23.67 6.74
C LYS A 558 -7.04 23.91 5.53
N SER A 559 -6.60 23.48 4.35
CA SER A 559 -7.30 23.67 3.07
C SER A 559 -7.68 22.35 2.41
N LYS A 560 -7.86 21.27 3.19
CA LYS A 560 -8.21 19.94 2.70
C LYS A 560 -9.55 20.00 1.96
N THR A 561 -10.57 20.61 2.57
CA THR A 561 -11.90 20.72 1.96
C THR A 561 -11.86 21.51 0.65
N LYS A 562 -11.08 22.59 0.59
CA LYS A 562 -10.90 23.37 -0.64
C LYS A 562 -10.22 22.60 -1.77
N ARG A 563 -9.21 21.78 -1.45
CA ARG A 563 -8.52 20.92 -2.44
C ARG A 563 -9.43 19.82 -2.96
N ILE A 564 -10.24 19.23 -2.09
CA ILE A 564 -11.27 18.25 -2.47
C ILE A 564 -12.32 18.93 -3.37
N ALA A 565 -12.82 20.10 -2.98
CA ALA A 565 -13.78 20.85 -3.78
C ALA A 565 -13.21 21.28 -5.14
N ASN A 566 -11.94 21.67 -5.23
CA ASN A 566 -11.28 21.92 -6.51
C ASN A 566 -11.24 20.65 -7.39
N LEU A 567 -11.08 19.47 -6.79
CA LEU A 567 -11.01 18.20 -7.52
C LEU A 567 -12.39 17.74 -8.02
N ILE A 568 -13.38 17.65 -7.13
CA ILE A 568 -14.69 17.00 -7.39
C ILE A 568 -15.90 17.94 -7.33
N GLY A 569 -15.72 19.20 -6.95
CA GLY A 569 -16.80 20.13 -6.63
C GLY A 569 -17.27 19.98 -5.19
N GLY A 570 -18.24 20.81 -4.80
CA GLY A 570 -18.86 20.78 -3.47
C GLY A 570 -18.42 21.92 -2.55
N THR A 571 -18.75 21.76 -1.27
CA THR A 571 -18.57 22.79 -0.23
C THR A 571 -17.16 22.74 0.34
N TRP A 572 -16.58 23.91 0.65
CA TRP A 572 -15.31 24.05 1.35
C TRP A 572 -15.29 25.21 2.32
N TYR A 573 -14.30 25.23 3.22
CA TYR A 573 -14.17 26.23 4.28
C TYR A 573 -12.79 26.91 4.26
N GLU A 574 -12.72 28.19 4.66
CA GLU A 574 -11.46 28.96 4.69
C GLU A 574 -10.41 28.38 5.65
N ASP A 575 -10.88 27.76 6.72
CA ASP A 575 -10.09 26.94 7.64
C ASP A 575 -10.90 25.68 7.90
N ASP A 576 -10.35 24.50 7.60
CA ASP A 576 -11.03 23.22 7.85
C ASP A 576 -11.47 23.05 9.32
N LYS A 577 -10.90 23.81 10.27
CA LYS A 577 -11.28 23.78 11.69
C LYS A 577 -12.39 24.78 12.06
N ASN A 578 -12.74 25.71 11.17
CA ASN A 578 -13.74 26.73 11.42
C ASN A 578 -14.76 26.77 10.26
N THR A 579 -15.90 26.12 10.49
CA THR A 579 -16.95 25.92 9.47
C THR A 579 -17.97 27.05 9.39
N ASN A 580 -17.76 28.17 10.10
CA ASN A 580 -18.69 29.30 10.15
C ASN A 580 -18.92 29.99 8.79
N THR A 581 -18.00 29.83 7.85
CA THR A 581 -18.12 30.40 6.49
C THR A 581 -17.77 29.34 5.46
N SER A 582 -18.78 28.94 4.70
CA SER A 582 -18.67 27.96 3.63
C SER A 582 -18.71 28.61 2.25
N HIS A 583 -17.96 28.03 1.34
CA HIS A 583 -17.90 28.40 -0.07
C HIS A 583 -18.20 27.17 -0.93
N VAL A 584 -18.55 27.36 -2.21
CA VAL A 584 -18.91 26.24 -3.10
C VAL A 584 -18.11 26.32 -4.39
N VAL A 585 -17.49 25.19 -4.77
CA VAL A 585 -17.00 24.96 -6.14
C VAL A 585 -18.10 24.19 -6.88
N LYS A 586 -18.63 24.78 -7.95
CA LYS A 586 -19.64 24.08 -8.77
C LYS A 586 -18.98 22.89 -9.46
N GLU A 587 -19.72 21.80 -9.65
CA GLU A 587 -19.20 20.59 -10.32
C GLU A 587 -18.53 20.93 -11.66
N LYS A 588 -19.14 21.82 -12.46
CA LYS A 588 -18.60 22.28 -13.75
C LYS A 588 -17.24 22.99 -13.68
N ASP A 589 -16.91 23.56 -12.51
CA ASP A 589 -15.68 24.31 -12.26
C ASP A 589 -14.61 23.41 -11.59
N SER A 590 -14.94 22.13 -11.32
CA SER A 590 -14.03 21.15 -10.74
C SER A 590 -13.08 20.53 -11.77
N MET A 591 -11.93 20.03 -11.32
CA MET A 591 -10.97 19.37 -12.21
C MET A 591 -11.54 18.07 -12.82
N LYS A 592 -12.40 17.34 -12.08
CA LYS A 592 -13.13 16.17 -12.60
C LYS A 592 -13.88 16.52 -13.88
N PHE A 593 -14.57 17.66 -13.89
CA PHE A 593 -15.36 18.13 -15.01
C PHE A 593 -14.49 18.75 -16.11
N ILE A 594 -13.58 19.67 -15.76
CA ILE A 594 -12.71 20.37 -16.72
C ILE A 594 -11.94 19.38 -17.60
N PHE A 595 -11.39 18.32 -16.99
CA PHE A 595 -10.63 17.30 -17.73
C PHE A 595 -11.47 16.13 -18.25
N ARG A 596 -12.80 16.24 -18.15
CA ARG A 596 -13.78 15.28 -18.69
C ARG A 596 -13.42 13.86 -18.29
N VAL A 597 -13.14 13.67 -16.99
CA VAL A 597 -12.65 12.39 -16.46
C VAL A 597 -13.61 11.27 -16.82
N LYS A 598 -14.93 11.48 -16.74
CA LYS A 598 -16.00 10.54 -17.14
C LYS A 598 -15.84 9.92 -18.53
N GLU A 599 -15.14 10.60 -19.43
CA GLU A 599 -15.01 10.21 -20.83
C GLU A 599 -13.62 9.65 -21.19
N CYS A 600 -12.79 9.38 -20.18
CA CYS A 600 -11.45 8.86 -20.30
C CYS A 600 -11.46 7.32 -20.35
N LYS A 601 -11.24 6.71 -21.52
CA LYS A 601 -11.24 5.23 -21.65
C LYS A 601 -9.96 4.54 -21.11
N LEU A 602 -8.88 5.29 -20.85
CA LEU A 602 -7.69 4.77 -20.17
C LEU A 602 -7.86 4.96 -18.66
N LEU A 603 -8.39 3.92 -18.03
CA LEU A 603 -8.72 3.80 -16.59
C LEU A 603 -9.86 4.70 -16.10
N ASN A 604 -11.01 4.66 -16.78
CA ASN A 604 -12.30 4.76 -16.11
C ASN A 604 -12.82 3.37 -15.73
N ILE A 605 -12.28 2.85 -14.63
CA ILE A 605 -13.09 2.16 -13.64
C ILE A 605 -12.91 3.11 -12.45
N VAL A 606 -13.70 4.16 -12.28
CA VAL A 606 -15.08 4.16 -11.78
C VAL A 606 -15.67 5.54 -12.08
N ASP A 607 -16.80 5.63 -12.77
CA ASP A 607 -17.71 6.77 -12.60
C ASP A 607 -19.12 6.26 -12.31
N ASP A 608 -19.60 6.61 -11.13
CA ASP A 608 -20.98 6.77 -10.68
C ASP A 608 -21.95 5.58 -10.63
N LYS A 609 -21.50 4.33 -10.77
CA LYS A 609 -22.24 3.17 -10.22
C LYS A 609 -21.27 2.14 -9.67
N VAL A 610 -21.20 2.11 -8.34
CA VAL A 610 -20.46 1.22 -7.42
C VAL A 610 -19.53 2.08 -6.56
N LYS A 611 -19.97 2.30 -5.32
CA LYS A 611 -19.19 2.88 -4.24
C LYS A 611 -17.96 2.02 -3.99
N GLY A 612 -16.80 2.66 -4.11
CA GLY A 612 -15.48 2.22 -3.63
C GLY A 612 -15.02 0.89 -4.17
N ASP A 613 -14.02 0.88 -5.05
CA ASP A 613 -13.06 -0.23 -5.12
C ASP A 613 -11.89 0.16 -4.21
N ASP A 614 -12.16 0.12 -2.92
CA ASP A 614 -11.19 0.11 -1.84
C ASP A 614 -10.73 -1.36 -1.69
N ASP A 615 -9.43 -1.65 -1.66
CA ASP A 615 -8.97 -2.91 -1.03
C ASP A 615 -8.97 -2.75 0.52
N GLY A 616 -9.69 -1.76 1.03
CA GLY A 616 -9.95 -1.53 2.44
C GLY A 616 -10.92 -2.55 3.05
N VAL A 617 -10.89 -2.60 4.37
CA VAL A 617 -11.58 -3.60 5.21
C VAL A 617 -13.07 -3.72 4.86
N LEU A 618 -13.78 -2.62 4.60
CA LEU A 618 -15.22 -2.64 4.27
C LEU A 618 -15.53 -3.39 2.96
N ASN A 619 -14.64 -3.35 1.98
CA ASN A 619 -14.83 -4.06 0.73
C ASN A 619 -14.47 -5.54 0.84
N LYS A 620 -13.50 -5.87 1.70
CA LYS A 620 -13.27 -7.25 2.13
C LYS A 620 -14.50 -7.81 2.84
N MET A 621 -15.09 -7.05 3.76
CA MET A 621 -16.35 -7.43 4.42
C MET A 621 -17.51 -7.52 3.42
N LYS A 622 -17.57 -6.65 2.42
CA LYS A 622 -18.59 -6.73 1.37
C LYS A 622 -18.46 -8.03 0.57
N LYS A 623 -17.26 -8.44 0.19
CA LYS A 623 -17.03 -9.72 -0.52
C LYS A 623 -17.55 -10.91 0.32
N ILE A 624 -17.25 -10.93 1.62
CA ILE A 624 -17.76 -11.95 2.56
C ILE A 624 -19.30 -11.92 2.64
N ALA A 625 -19.92 -10.73 2.69
CA ALA A 625 -21.38 -10.61 2.70
C ALA A 625 -22.02 -11.07 1.38
N ASP A 626 -21.40 -10.74 0.24
CA ASP A 626 -21.87 -11.11 -1.11
C ASP A 626 -21.71 -12.63 -1.39
N GLU A 627 -20.78 -13.31 -0.71
CA GLU A 627 -20.58 -14.76 -0.81
C GLU A 627 -21.72 -15.59 -0.20
N HIS A 628 -22.66 -14.94 0.52
CA HIS A 628 -23.89 -15.54 1.05
C HIS A 628 -23.65 -16.81 1.90
N HIS A 629 -22.70 -16.75 2.83
CA HIS A 629 -22.45 -17.81 3.79
C HIS A 629 -23.70 -18.15 4.61
N THR A 630 -23.77 -19.39 5.11
CA THR A 630 -24.94 -19.84 5.87
C THR A 630 -24.98 -19.11 7.19
N TYR A 631 -26.11 -18.48 7.52
CA TYR A 631 -26.24 -17.90 8.84
C TYR A 631 -26.50 -18.97 9.88
N LYS A 632 -25.65 -19.01 10.90
CA LYS A 632 -25.78 -19.94 12.01
C LYS A 632 -25.05 -19.40 13.22
N GLN A 633 -25.75 -19.30 14.34
CA GLN A 633 -25.15 -18.95 15.62
C GLN A 633 -24.40 -20.15 16.19
N GLU A 634 -23.14 -20.32 15.80
CA GLU A 634 -22.27 -21.37 16.34
C GLU A 634 -21.95 -21.09 17.82
N THR A 635 -21.90 -22.16 18.62
CA THR A 635 -21.55 -22.14 20.06
C THR A 635 -20.19 -22.77 20.34
N ASN A 636 -19.44 -23.10 19.28
CA ASN A 636 -18.14 -23.76 19.34
C ASN A 636 -17.01 -22.80 18.90
N HIS A 637 -15.81 -23.34 18.69
CA HIS A 637 -14.62 -22.59 18.32
C HIS A 637 -14.73 -21.88 16.94
N LEU A 638 -15.64 -22.31 16.06
CA LEU A 638 -15.78 -21.78 14.71
C LEU A 638 -16.12 -20.29 14.71
N ARG A 639 -16.84 -19.83 15.75
CA ARG A 639 -17.24 -18.42 15.93
C ARG A 639 -16.06 -17.44 16.04
N THR A 640 -14.87 -17.95 16.35
CA THR A 640 -13.63 -17.16 16.47
C THR A 640 -12.55 -17.65 15.51
N ASP A 641 -12.86 -18.62 14.65
CA ASP A 641 -11.91 -19.24 13.74
C ASP A 641 -11.86 -18.46 12.42
N ASP A 642 -10.66 -18.09 11.98
CA ASP A 642 -10.43 -17.38 10.71
C ASP A 642 -10.28 -18.33 9.51
N SER A 643 -10.79 -19.56 9.64
CA SER A 643 -10.76 -20.58 8.60
C SER A 643 -11.95 -20.47 7.64
N GLU A 644 -11.87 -21.16 6.49
CA GLU A 644 -13.01 -21.34 5.59
C GLU A 644 -14.21 -21.96 6.31
N ASP A 645 -13.99 -22.86 7.28
CA ASP A 645 -15.05 -23.50 8.08
C ASP A 645 -15.72 -22.52 9.05
N GLY A 646 -14.94 -21.58 9.62
CA GLY A 646 -15.46 -20.47 10.42
C GLY A 646 -16.24 -19.45 9.57
N LEU A 647 -15.76 -19.16 8.36
CA LEU A 647 -16.46 -18.27 7.42
C LEU A 647 -17.74 -18.89 6.83
N ALA A 648 -17.83 -20.23 6.77
CA ALA A 648 -18.99 -20.92 6.20
C ALA A 648 -20.28 -20.72 7.01
N ASN A 649 -20.17 -20.43 8.31
CA ASN A 649 -21.27 -20.29 9.25
C ASN A 649 -21.10 -19.04 10.13
N LEU A 650 -21.75 -17.93 9.77
CA LEU A 650 -21.57 -16.64 10.46
C LEU A 650 -22.89 -16.14 11.04
N ASP A 651 -22.86 -15.55 12.23
CA ASP A 651 -23.94 -14.68 12.69
C ASP A 651 -23.57 -13.20 12.61
N CYS A 652 -24.54 -12.33 12.90
CA CYS A 652 -24.39 -10.88 12.77
C CYS A 652 -23.28 -10.30 13.66
N SER A 653 -23.13 -10.80 14.89
CA SER A 653 -22.07 -10.36 15.80
C SER A 653 -20.69 -10.92 15.43
N GLU A 654 -20.63 -12.11 14.86
CA GLU A 654 -19.39 -12.69 14.33
C GLU A 654 -18.90 -11.91 13.10
N PHE A 655 -19.82 -11.53 12.21
CA PHE A 655 -19.51 -10.69 11.06
C PHE A 655 -18.87 -9.35 11.48
N VAL A 656 -19.41 -8.70 12.53
CA VAL A 656 -18.82 -7.49 13.11
C VAL A 656 -17.49 -7.79 13.81
N SER A 657 -17.34 -8.92 14.50
CA SER A 657 -16.05 -9.29 15.11
C SER A 657 -14.94 -9.42 14.07
N ARG A 658 -15.23 -9.95 12.89
CA ARG A 658 -14.27 -10.06 11.78
C ARG A 658 -13.89 -8.68 11.25
N TYR A 659 -14.87 -7.78 11.10
CA TYR A 659 -14.61 -6.39 10.73
C TYR A 659 -13.65 -5.68 11.70
N LEU A 660 -13.87 -5.83 13.00
CA LEU A 660 -13.00 -5.23 14.04
C LEU A 660 -11.58 -5.83 14.05
N TYR A 661 -11.44 -7.11 13.72
CA TYR A 661 -10.14 -7.75 13.56
C TYR A 661 -9.40 -7.20 12.33
N GLU A 662 -10.10 -7.10 11.20
CA GLU A 662 -9.53 -6.56 9.96
C GLU A 662 -9.14 -5.08 10.06
N LEU A 663 -9.87 -4.28 10.85
CA LEU A 663 -9.50 -2.90 11.20
C LEU A 663 -8.28 -2.82 12.13
N GLY A 664 -7.85 -3.93 12.73
CA GLY A 664 -6.79 -3.95 13.74
C GLY A 664 -7.22 -3.41 15.10
N ILE A 665 -8.52 -3.22 15.32
CA ILE A 665 -9.08 -2.82 16.63
C ILE A 665 -8.94 -3.98 17.61
N THR A 666 -9.12 -5.22 17.14
CA THR A 666 -8.86 -6.42 17.93
C THR A 666 -7.68 -7.19 17.36
N SER A 667 -6.87 -7.81 18.21
CA SER A 667 -5.68 -8.57 17.78
C SER A 667 -6.00 -9.97 17.24
N SER A 668 -7.26 -10.40 17.35
CA SER A 668 -7.80 -11.67 16.87
C SER A 668 -9.32 -11.53 16.72
N ILE A 669 -9.98 -12.41 15.96
CA ILE A 669 -11.44 -12.54 16.01
C ILE A 669 -11.83 -12.99 17.43
N ILE A 670 -12.75 -12.29 18.07
CA ILE A 670 -13.11 -12.51 19.47
C ILE A 670 -14.56 -12.95 19.59
N TYR A 671 -14.84 -13.75 20.62
CA TYR A 671 -16.22 -14.11 20.93
C TYR A 671 -16.97 -12.86 21.40
N MET A 672 -17.99 -12.47 20.64
CA MET A 672 -18.94 -11.44 21.05
C MET A 672 -20.35 -11.79 20.62
N THR A 673 -21.30 -11.18 21.31
CA THR A 673 -22.73 -11.23 21.02
C THR A 673 -23.27 -9.80 20.97
N THR A 674 -24.45 -9.60 20.42
CA THR A 674 -25.13 -8.30 20.45
C THR A 674 -25.40 -7.80 21.88
N ASP A 675 -25.43 -8.68 22.89
CA ASP A 675 -25.47 -8.30 24.30
C ASP A 675 -24.21 -7.55 24.76
N SER A 676 -23.07 -7.88 24.18
CA SER A 676 -21.80 -7.25 24.52
C SER A 676 -21.69 -5.84 23.93
N MET A 677 -22.58 -5.46 23.01
CA MET A 677 -22.59 -4.19 22.29
C MET A 677 -23.62 -3.18 22.84
N LYS A 678 -24.31 -3.51 23.95
CA LYS A 678 -25.43 -2.70 24.46
C LYS A 678 -25.06 -1.30 24.94
N THR A 679 -23.81 -1.10 25.33
CA THR A 679 -23.30 0.19 25.80
C THR A 679 -21.87 0.35 25.35
N GLU A 680 -21.40 1.59 25.17
CA GLU A 680 -19.99 1.88 24.88
C GLU A 680 -19.04 1.16 25.86
N LYS A 681 -19.40 1.19 27.15
CA LYS A 681 -18.61 0.52 28.20
C LYS A 681 -18.59 -1.00 28.01
N ALA A 682 -19.73 -1.63 27.76
CA ALA A 682 -19.78 -3.08 27.53
C ALA A 682 -19.00 -3.47 26.27
N PHE A 683 -19.10 -2.65 25.21
CA PHE A 683 -18.44 -2.94 23.94
C PHE A 683 -16.93 -2.78 24.05
N ARG A 684 -16.45 -1.69 24.68
CA ARG A 684 -15.03 -1.50 24.99
C ARG A 684 -14.46 -2.61 25.88
N ASN A 685 -15.25 -3.10 26.84
CA ASN A 685 -14.83 -4.21 27.69
C ASN A 685 -14.64 -5.50 26.90
N VAL A 686 -15.53 -5.84 25.96
CA VAL A 686 -15.41 -7.08 25.19
C VAL A 686 -14.28 -7.01 24.16
N ILE A 687 -14.06 -5.86 23.53
CA ILE A 687 -12.94 -5.66 22.57
C ILE A 687 -11.58 -5.46 23.24
N GLY A 688 -11.57 -5.13 24.54
CA GLY A 688 -10.35 -4.95 25.34
C GLY A 688 -9.58 -3.65 25.06
N ASN A 689 -10.23 -2.63 24.50
CA ASN A 689 -9.64 -1.33 24.20
C ASN A 689 -10.70 -0.21 24.12
N ASN A 690 -10.26 1.04 23.94
CA ASN A 690 -11.12 2.23 23.91
C ASN A 690 -11.29 2.82 22.49
N ASN A 691 -10.97 2.09 21.43
CA ASN A 691 -11.00 2.58 20.04
C ASN A 691 -12.41 2.51 19.41
N ILE A 692 -13.46 2.51 20.23
CA ILE A 692 -14.86 2.54 19.81
C ILE A 692 -15.59 3.50 20.77
N ASP A 693 -16.36 4.43 20.23
CA ASP A 693 -17.10 5.47 20.95
C ASP A 693 -18.60 5.36 20.65
N PHE A 694 -19.48 5.92 21.47
CA PHE A 694 -20.89 6.06 21.13
C PHE A 694 -21.13 7.24 20.19
N VAL A 695 -21.93 7.07 19.13
CA VAL A 695 -22.33 8.22 18.30
C VAL A 695 -23.47 8.96 19.01
N ALA A 696 -23.15 10.10 19.64
CA ALA A 696 -24.18 10.90 20.30
C ALA A 696 -25.27 11.39 19.32
N GLY A 697 -26.55 11.19 19.69
CA GLY A 697 -27.71 11.63 18.89
C GLY A 697 -28.09 10.70 17.74
N SER A 698 -27.50 9.51 17.71
CA SER A 698 -27.75 8.50 16.68
C SER A 698 -29.15 7.87 16.71
N ASP A 699 -29.85 8.05 17.83
CA ASP A 699 -31.24 7.69 18.08
C ASP A 699 -32.24 8.70 17.48
N GLY A 700 -31.77 9.81 16.91
CA GLY A 700 -32.62 10.84 16.30
C GLY A 700 -33.12 10.50 14.89
N GLU A 701 -34.35 10.92 14.55
CA GLU A 701 -35.00 10.64 13.24
C GLU A 701 -34.24 11.19 12.03
N ASN A 702 -33.41 12.21 12.26
CA ASN A 702 -32.64 12.89 11.20
C ASN A 702 -31.14 12.52 11.24
N PHE A 703 -30.77 11.48 11.98
CA PHE A 703 -29.38 11.06 12.06
C PHE A 703 -28.95 10.39 10.75
N THR A 704 -27.85 10.87 10.18
CA THR A 704 -27.23 10.29 8.98
C THR A 704 -26.02 9.44 9.38
N PRO A 705 -26.05 8.11 9.18
CA PRO A 705 -24.92 7.26 9.49
C PRO A 705 -23.78 7.40 8.47
N GLU A 706 -22.55 7.23 8.94
CA GLU A 706 -21.33 7.28 8.14
C GLU A 706 -20.89 5.88 7.67
N ARG A 707 -20.12 5.84 6.59
CA ARG A 707 -19.56 4.57 6.09
C ARG A 707 -18.56 4.01 7.09
N GLY A 708 -18.79 2.80 7.56
CA GLY A 708 -17.96 2.13 8.56
C GLY A 708 -18.59 2.06 9.96
N ASP A 709 -19.67 2.81 10.20
CA ASP A 709 -20.43 2.76 11.46
C ASP A 709 -20.97 1.36 11.72
N ILE A 710 -21.01 0.97 13.01
CA ILE A 710 -21.62 -0.28 13.45
C ILE A 710 -22.99 0.07 14.04
N PHE A 711 -24.05 -0.41 13.39
CA PHE A 711 -25.39 -0.32 13.97
C PHE A 711 -25.69 -1.53 14.83
N VAL A 712 -26.43 -1.30 15.91
CA VAL A 712 -26.88 -2.34 16.82
C VAL A 712 -28.34 -2.03 17.14
N TRP A 713 -29.20 -3.04 17.05
CA TRP A 713 -30.56 -2.95 17.59
C TRP A 713 -30.87 -4.17 18.45
N ARG A 714 -31.70 -3.98 19.47
CA ARG A 714 -32.08 -5.05 20.38
C ARG A 714 -33.51 -4.92 20.87
N ARG A 715 -34.18 -6.06 21.01
CA ARG A 715 -35.44 -6.33 21.72
C ARG A 715 -35.18 -7.27 22.89
N SER A 716 -36.17 -7.46 23.75
CA SER A 716 -36.07 -8.32 24.94
C SER A 716 -35.66 -9.77 24.64
N ASP A 717 -35.93 -10.28 23.44
CA ASP A 717 -35.71 -11.65 22.99
C ASP A 717 -34.76 -11.80 21.78
N ALA A 718 -34.35 -10.69 21.13
CA ALA A 718 -33.54 -10.72 19.91
C ALA A 718 -32.66 -9.48 19.77
N GLY A 719 -31.47 -9.62 19.19
CA GLY A 719 -30.63 -8.48 18.86
C GLY A 719 -29.87 -8.71 17.57
N HIS A 720 -29.55 -7.63 16.87
CA HIS A 720 -28.92 -7.67 15.56
C HIS A 720 -27.93 -6.53 15.38
N THR A 721 -26.98 -6.73 14.48
CA THR A 721 -25.92 -5.75 14.22
C THR A 721 -25.37 -5.92 12.81
N GLY A 722 -24.74 -4.89 12.30
CA GLY A 722 -24.02 -4.92 11.04
C GLY A 722 -23.30 -3.61 10.79
N ILE A 723 -22.76 -3.47 9.58
CA ILE A 723 -21.82 -2.40 9.25
C ILE A 723 -22.40 -1.53 8.14
N VAL A 724 -22.35 -0.21 8.31
CA VAL A 724 -22.80 0.73 7.29
C VAL A 724 -21.83 0.70 6.11
N TYR A 725 -22.24 0.07 5.01
CA TYR A 725 -21.47 0.13 3.78
C TYR A 725 -21.56 1.52 3.17
N SER A 726 -22.75 2.12 3.20
CA SER A 726 -22.97 3.40 2.57
C SER A 726 -24.32 4.03 2.84
N TYR A 727 -24.39 5.36 2.73
CA TYR A 727 -25.64 6.13 2.73
C TYR A 727 -25.86 6.82 1.38
N ASP A 728 -27.09 6.85 0.89
CA ASP A 728 -27.52 7.62 -0.27
C ASP A 728 -28.47 8.73 0.17
N SER A 729 -27.93 9.95 0.26
CA SER A 729 -28.65 11.15 0.70
C SER A 729 -29.75 11.60 -0.27
N SER A 730 -29.75 11.11 -1.52
CA SER A 730 -30.78 11.46 -2.51
C SER A 730 -32.04 10.62 -2.35
N THR A 731 -31.89 9.39 -1.82
CA THR A 731 -32.99 8.44 -1.62
C THR A 731 -33.27 8.16 -0.15
N ASP A 732 -32.45 8.69 0.75
CA ASP A 732 -32.46 8.41 2.19
C ASP A 732 -32.33 6.91 2.49
N VAL A 733 -31.45 6.23 1.74
CA VAL A 733 -31.23 4.78 1.84
C VAL A 733 -29.86 4.48 2.42
N VAL A 734 -29.84 3.70 3.50
CA VAL A 734 -28.62 3.12 4.08
C VAL A 734 -28.43 1.70 3.55
N THR A 735 -27.23 1.39 3.09
CA THR A 735 -26.79 0.04 2.72
C THR A 735 -25.95 -0.53 3.85
N ILE A 736 -26.34 -1.72 4.31
CA ILE A 736 -25.72 -2.44 5.41
C ILE A 736 -25.03 -3.71 4.90
N LEU A 737 -23.88 -4.06 5.49
CA LEU A 737 -23.26 -5.39 5.40
C LEU A 737 -23.57 -6.19 6.66
N GLU A 738 -24.10 -7.40 6.50
CA GLU A 738 -24.49 -8.28 7.61
C GLU A 738 -24.56 -9.75 7.18
N ALA A 739 -24.44 -10.66 8.14
CA ALA A 739 -24.82 -12.06 7.97
C ALA A 739 -26.31 -12.22 8.32
N ILE A 740 -27.11 -12.81 7.41
CA ILE A 740 -28.59 -12.87 7.54
C ILE A 740 -29.09 -14.29 7.77
N GLY A 741 -29.77 -14.49 8.91
CA GLY A 741 -30.53 -15.71 9.25
C GLY A 741 -31.79 -15.84 8.44
N ASN A 742 -32.30 -17.08 8.29
CA ASN A 742 -33.67 -17.34 7.80
C ASN A 742 -34.70 -16.71 8.76
N VAL A 743 -34.85 -15.39 8.67
CA VAL A 743 -35.95 -14.59 9.17
C VAL A 743 -36.46 -13.90 7.90
N GLU A 744 -37.46 -14.54 7.30
CA GLU A 744 -38.27 -14.14 6.14
C GLU A 744 -37.78 -13.00 5.23
N ARG A 745 -37.59 -13.36 3.96
CA ARG A 745 -37.70 -12.51 2.77
C ARG A 745 -38.45 -11.19 3.03
N LEU A 746 -37.75 -10.07 2.84
CA LEU A 746 -38.25 -8.95 2.04
C LEU A 746 -37.09 -8.11 1.51
N ALA A 747 -36.70 -8.40 0.27
CA ALA A 747 -36.41 -7.32 -0.67
C ALA A 747 -37.69 -6.46 -0.83
N LYS A 748 -37.90 -5.51 0.09
CA LYS A 748 -38.71 -4.30 -0.13
C LYS A 748 -38.01 -3.16 0.60
N LYS A 749 -37.84 -2.05 -0.13
CA LYS A 749 -37.72 -0.67 0.38
C LYS A 749 -37.82 -0.57 1.90
N ILE A 750 -36.69 -0.49 2.59
CA ILE A 750 -36.68 0.09 3.94
C ILE A 750 -36.57 1.60 3.72
N LYS A 751 -37.74 2.26 3.70
CA LYS A 751 -37.80 3.62 4.25
C LYS A 751 -37.67 3.42 5.75
N LEU A 752 -36.62 3.95 6.37
CA LEU A 752 -36.64 4.19 7.82
C LEU A 752 -37.70 5.26 8.07
N LYS A 753 -38.95 4.82 8.20
CA LYS A 753 -39.99 5.60 8.83
C LYS A 753 -39.85 5.28 10.30
N MET A 754 -39.28 6.23 11.06
CA MET A 754 -39.56 6.32 12.48
C MET A 754 -41.09 6.36 12.64
N VAL A 755 -41.65 5.27 13.15
CA VAL A 755 -43.03 5.22 13.60
C VAL A 755 -42.98 4.61 14.98
N ASP A 756 -43.18 5.51 15.94
CA ASP A 756 -43.50 5.27 17.33
C ASP A 756 -44.65 4.26 17.47
N ILE A 757 -44.40 3.18 18.21
CA ILE A 757 -45.41 2.42 18.93
C ILE A 757 -44.73 1.57 20.03
N GLY A 758 -44.75 2.11 21.25
CA GLY A 758 -45.14 1.33 22.44
C GLY A 758 -44.01 0.73 23.29
N GLU A 759 -43.71 1.44 24.38
CA GLU A 759 -43.18 1.00 25.68
C GLU A 759 -41.81 0.26 25.74
N LEU A 760 -40.78 1.02 26.16
CA LEU A 760 -39.55 0.65 26.93
C LEU A 760 -38.62 -0.45 26.33
N GLU A 761 -37.32 -0.28 26.02
CA GLU A 761 -36.24 0.68 26.32
C GLU A 761 -35.30 0.84 25.08
N ILE A 762 -34.47 1.89 25.09
CA ILE A 762 -33.84 2.66 23.98
C ILE A 762 -32.75 1.90 23.14
N PRO A 763 -32.62 2.14 21.81
CA PRO A 763 -31.48 1.67 20.96
C PRO A 763 -30.26 2.62 20.96
N GLU A 764 -29.02 2.07 20.96
CA GLU A 764 -27.73 2.81 20.91
C GLU A 764 -26.90 2.45 19.64
N LEU A 765 -26.38 3.43 18.87
CA LEU A 765 -25.36 3.24 17.80
C LEU A 765 -23.95 3.68 18.25
N LEU A 766 -22.92 2.92 17.90
CA LEU A 766 -21.52 3.14 18.31
C LEU A 766 -20.60 3.46 17.10
N ASN A 767 -19.81 4.54 17.21
CA ASN A 767 -18.78 5.04 16.31
C ASN A 767 -17.39 4.44 16.59
N ILE A 768 -16.44 4.62 15.68
CA ILE A 768 -15.00 4.34 15.87
C ILE A 768 -14.27 5.67 15.65
N PRO A 769 -13.55 6.26 16.64
CA PRO A 769 -12.77 7.48 16.40
C PRO A 769 -11.54 7.21 15.52
N ASP A 770 -11.20 8.19 14.68
CA ASP A 770 -10.01 8.26 13.79
C ASP A 770 -8.69 7.72 14.37
#